data_AF-A0A939H3F1-F1
#
_entry.id   AF-A0A939H3F1-F1
#
_cell.length_a   1.000
_cell.length_b   1.000
_cell.length_c   1.000
_cell.angle_alpha   90.00
_cell.angle_beta   90.00
_cell.angle_gamma   90.00
#
_symmetry.space_group_name_H-M   'P 1'
#
loop_
_entity.id
_entity.type
_entity.pdbx_description
1 polymer ?
#
loop_
_entity_poly.entity_id
_entity_poly.type
_entity_poly.pdbx_seq_one_letter_code
_entity_poly.pdbx_strand_id
1 'polypeptide(L)'
;MKYYKAVLVSLFIGIISGCGGGGSENAPVTLQEQITPLPQVNLVATQAIAYEKTEEPASFTFTRSSSNNALSVNFELGAGEDPAKLEPNTDDYDLVYLDTKEVVTGTLSFLQGQDQRIIQVRPHVDERFEAPQSLSIRLVEGDGYVIDTPNSQTVEIVDARNTDENQQNFVGIFRPVEGVATTATGVLSLALSGDNQTATLNYNFQNLSSKKQDQFLDIAPSGVTYADLPKEDRVENFVFEIRPGGIYTVNQEVLDALFNGNFFVRILSDDFPEGEIIAAIQRFGESKGQEILEEKLTIDQIDRDVIRFLNQSTFGATEKTYNEIREKIDDSGSNRLQIYEEWIDSQLDMQPTNMTDLMTGISSNEALGIATRFERLHTFWTLAVNSPDQLRHRLAQSLSEILVVSDDVNPIFNAYLGLTTYWDMLASSGSGTYESLLGNVTRHTTMGTYLSHLQNQKENPEEGIFPDENFAREIMQLFSFGLVHLNQDGSLVLDSNNAPIPTYDSLVISEMARVFTGLSVSRVSVRDTDTDVENTNFNADDRNSSGNQAQWTHPMRFFPDFHDFGEKRLFTDQGQQRVIEGRSESIVSADQELDEVISALVGHSSTAPRISGLLIQQLVTSNPSGAYIQRVASAFGENGDMRATIKAILLDQEARNPNVIDVESFGKQKSPLFQLTSFMRMTDVSSQFYLDGRNHDIEFANADRFDSDGTFLRVGAFSTDHINLAAPSVFNFYSPDYSPPGEFANRSLVAPEMELLTETSLFDTINDFFLLIDRGTADSGARADAYSLSRTEQTVVINRQNLNAIYDNAPGSTRDKAAALVDYLDFYYNASQIALTEDISGTRGFIIDAVVNSNDDERLDIALYGVVNAPESLVLK
;
A
#
# COMPACT_ATOMS: atom_id res chain seq x y z
N MET A 1 -37.60 -76.67 -20.20
CA MET A 1 -37.20 -75.71 -19.16
C MET A 1 -37.46 -74.31 -19.71
N LYS A 2 -38.47 -73.57 -19.27
CA LYS A 2 -39.83 -73.91 -18.78
C LYS A 2 -40.61 -72.58 -18.95
N TYR A 3 -41.29 -72.38 -20.07
CA TYR A 3 -42.76 -72.50 -20.29
C TYR A 3 -43.56 -71.26 -19.80
N TYR A 4 -44.57 -70.67 -20.45
CA TYR A 4 -45.20 -70.70 -21.80
C TYR A 4 -46.46 -69.77 -21.75
N LYS A 5 -46.85 -69.18 -22.89
CA LYS A 5 -48.21 -69.04 -23.51
C LYS A 5 -49.51 -68.73 -22.71
N ALA A 6 -50.37 -67.97 -23.42
CA ALA A 6 -51.81 -68.20 -23.76
C ALA A 6 -52.97 -67.71 -22.85
N VAL A 7 -53.80 -66.81 -23.40
CA VAL A 7 -55.12 -67.07 -24.04
C VAL A 7 -56.20 -67.91 -23.30
N LEU A 8 -57.37 -67.25 -23.13
CA LEU A 8 -58.79 -67.68 -23.13
C LEU A 8 -59.42 -68.63 -22.04
N VAL A 9 -60.51 -68.10 -21.46
CA VAL A 9 -61.90 -68.63 -21.33
C VAL A 9 -62.25 -69.81 -20.41
N SER A 10 -63.28 -69.58 -19.56
CA SER A 10 -64.49 -70.40 -19.26
C SER A 10 -64.90 -70.22 -17.78
N LEU A 11 -66.14 -70.28 -17.29
CA LEU A 11 -67.51 -70.44 -17.81
C LEU A 11 -68.49 -70.05 -16.67
N PHE A 12 -69.69 -69.62 -17.04
CA PHE A 12 -71.03 -69.75 -16.41
C PHE A 12 -71.17 -70.53 -15.07
N ILE A 13 -72.08 -70.17 -14.15
CA ILE A 13 -73.54 -70.43 -14.20
C ILE A 13 -74.28 -69.54 -13.17
N GLY A 14 -75.48 -69.06 -13.53
CA GLY A 14 -76.46 -68.54 -12.57
C GLY A 14 -77.68 -67.84 -13.19
N ILE A 15 -78.46 -68.57 -13.99
CA ILE A 15 -79.80 -68.17 -14.48
C ILE A 15 -80.77 -68.18 -13.27
N ILE A 16 -81.68 -67.21 -13.12
CA ILE A 16 -83.11 -67.33 -13.45
C ILE A 16 -83.77 -65.94 -13.51
N SER A 17 -84.45 -65.73 -14.64
CA SER A 17 -85.37 -64.63 -14.96
C SER A 17 -86.74 -64.81 -14.31
N GLY A 18 -87.46 -63.71 -14.06
CA GLY A 18 -88.86 -63.75 -13.65
C GLY A 18 -89.59 -62.40 -13.61
N CYS A 19 -89.98 -61.91 -14.79
CA CYS A 19 -91.27 -61.28 -15.16
C CYS A 19 -91.84 -60.00 -14.50
N GLY A 20 -92.25 -59.05 -15.37
CA GLY A 20 -93.29 -58.02 -15.15
C GLY A 20 -92.75 -56.65 -14.71
N GLY A 21 -93.09 -55.49 -15.27
CA GLY A 21 -94.09 -55.07 -16.25
C GLY A 21 -94.44 -53.60 -15.97
N GLY A 22 -94.32 -52.73 -16.99
CA GLY A 22 -95.09 -51.49 -17.20
C GLY A 22 -95.05 -50.32 -16.18
N GLY A 23 -94.76 -49.12 -16.70
CA GLY A 23 -95.60 -47.94 -16.45
C GLY A 23 -95.16 -46.89 -15.41
N SER A 24 -94.81 -45.71 -15.94
CA SER A 24 -95.03 -44.34 -15.43
C SER A 24 -94.71 -43.92 -13.98
N GLU A 25 -93.88 -42.86 -13.93
CA GLU A 25 -93.95 -41.72 -13.01
C GLU A 25 -93.71 -41.97 -11.51
N ASN A 26 -92.49 -41.67 -11.06
CA ASN A 26 -92.23 -40.60 -10.10
C ASN A 26 -90.73 -40.26 -10.10
N ALA A 27 -90.41 -38.99 -10.36
CA ALA A 27 -89.05 -38.47 -10.35
C ALA A 27 -88.44 -38.56 -8.93
N PRO A 28 -87.24 -39.14 -8.75
CA PRO A 28 -86.46 -38.90 -7.55
C PRO A 28 -85.76 -37.55 -7.67
N VAL A 29 -85.97 -36.67 -6.69
CA VAL A 29 -85.14 -35.49 -6.46
C VAL A 29 -83.70 -35.97 -6.33
N THR A 30 -82.88 -35.69 -7.34
CA THR A 30 -81.43 -35.88 -7.27
C THR A 30 -80.89 -34.65 -6.55
N LEU A 31 -80.33 -34.81 -5.35
CA LEU A 31 -79.44 -33.81 -4.79
C LEU A 31 -78.25 -33.72 -5.76
N GLN A 32 -78.25 -32.68 -6.61
CA GLN A 32 -77.01 -32.26 -7.25
C GLN A 32 -76.10 -31.80 -6.12
N GLU A 33 -75.07 -32.59 -5.82
CA GLU A 33 -73.93 -32.09 -5.07
C GLU A 33 -73.42 -30.87 -5.84
N GLN A 34 -73.62 -29.68 -5.25
CA GLN A 34 -73.14 -28.45 -5.81
C GLN A 34 -71.61 -28.51 -5.74
N ILE A 35 -70.95 -28.93 -6.82
CA ILE A 35 -69.49 -28.89 -6.92
C ILE A 35 -69.14 -27.41 -6.85
N THR A 36 -68.70 -26.97 -5.67
CA THR A 36 -68.24 -25.60 -5.49
C THR A 36 -66.90 -25.52 -6.22
N PRO A 37 -66.75 -24.66 -7.24
CA PRO A 37 -65.49 -24.56 -7.96
C PRO A 37 -64.37 -24.20 -6.98
N LEU A 38 -63.23 -24.86 -7.12
CA LEU A 38 -62.06 -24.59 -6.29
C LEU A 38 -61.60 -23.13 -6.50
N PRO A 39 -61.13 -22.43 -5.45
CA PRO A 39 -60.55 -21.10 -5.59
C PRO A 39 -59.35 -21.12 -6.54
N GLN A 40 -59.28 -20.12 -7.40
CA GLN A 40 -58.14 -19.85 -8.27
C GLN A 40 -57.14 -18.99 -7.50
N VAL A 41 -55.85 -19.34 -7.52
CA VAL A 41 -54.79 -18.65 -6.78
C VAL A 41 -53.71 -18.16 -7.73
N ASN A 42 -53.31 -16.91 -7.61
CA ASN A 42 -52.17 -16.32 -8.31
C ASN A 42 -51.27 -15.54 -7.33
N LEU A 43 -50.10 -15.11 -7.80
CA LEU A 43 -49.25 -14.18 -7.06
C LEU A 43 -48.71 -13.06 -7.95
N VAL A 44 -48.47 -11.89 -7.36
CA VAL A 44 -47.79 -10.75 -7.98
C VAL A 44 -46.74 -10.19 -7.03
N ALA A 45 -45.61 -9.70 -7.55
CA ALA A 45 -44.69 -8.88 -6.78
C ALA A 45 -45.28 -7.46 -6.69
N THR A 46 -45.70 -7.05 -5.48
CA THR A 46 -46.26 -5.70 -5.23
C THR A 46 -45.18 -4.68 -4.86
N GLN A 47 -44.05 -5.15 -4.34
CA GLN A 47 -42.83 -4.37 -4.17
C GLN A 47 -41.70 -5.28 -4.64
N ALA A 48 -41.01 -4.87 -5.71
CA ALA A 48 -40.12 -5.74 -6.46
C ALA A 48 -38.69 -5.79 -5.89
N ILE A 49 -38.32 -4.85 -5.02
CA ILE A 49 -36.96 -4.71 -4.51
C ILE A 49 -36.99 -4.58 -2.99
N ALA A 50 -36.12 -5.33 -2.33
CA ALA A 50 -35.73 -5.18 -0.94
C ALA A 50 -34.38 -4.47 -0.89
N TYR A 51 -34.20 -3.55 0.06
CA TYR A 51 -32.93 -2.85 0.29
C TYR A 51 -32.38 -3.17 1.68
N GLU A 52 -31.21 -3.79 1.75
CA GLU A 52 -30.56 -4.22 3.00
C GLU A 52 -30.23 -3.03 3.89
N LYS A 53 -29.45 -2.07 3.38
CA LYS A 53 -28.98 -0.91 4.17
C LYS A 53 -30.08 -0.11 4.88
N THR A 54 -31.29 -0.09 4.31
CA THR A 54 -32.46 0.62 4.88
C THR A 54 -33.52 -0.32 5.46
N GLU A 55 -33.27 -1.63 5.46
CA GLU A 55 -34.18 -2.70 5.86
C GLU A 55 -35.57 -2.62 5.18
N GLU A 56 -35.61 -2.10 3.96
CA GLU A 56 -36.87 -1.98 3.22
C GLU A 56 -37.23 -3.32 2.57
N PRO A 57 -38.42 -3.88 2.79
CA PRO A 57 -38.75 -5.22 2.31
C PRO A 57 -39.32 -5.24 0.89
N ALA A 58 -39.04 -6.30 0.13
CA ALA A 58 -39.85 -6.65 -1.04
C ALA A 58 -41.15 -7.34 -0.59
N SER A 59 -42.15 -7.45 -1.47
CA SER A 59 -43.44 -8.05 -1.10
C SER A 59 -44.11 -8.81 -2.24
N PHE A 60 -44.50 -10.04 -1.93
CA PHE A 60 -45.36 -10.88 -2.76
C PHE A 60 -46.80 -10.83 -2.26
N THR A 61 -47.73 -10.50 -3.14
CA THR A 61 -49.16 -10.53 -2.89
C THR A 61 -49.77 -11.77 -3.53
N PHE A 62 -50.34 -12.63 -2.71
CA PHE A 62 -51.10 -13.80 -3.14
C PHE A 62 -52.59 -13.43 -3.13
N THR A 63 -53.30 -13.77 -4.20
CA THR A 63 -54.75 -13.56 -4.27
C THR A 63 -55.48 -14.86 -4.54
N ARG A 64 -56.72 -14.98 -4.04
CA ARG A 64 -57.61 -16.10 -4.35
C ARG A 64 -59.02 -15.64 -4.71
N SER A 65 -59.67 -16.35 -5.64
CA SER A 65 -61.00 -15.97 -6.15
C SER A 65 -62.19 -16.23 -5.22
N SER A 66 -62.01 -17.02 -4.14
CA SER A 66 -63.05 -17.32 -3.14
C SER A 66 -62.45 -17.43 -1.74
N SER A 67 -63.09 -16.80 -0.74
CA SER A 67 -62.59 -16.72 0.64
C SER A 67 -63.43 -17.47 1.69
N ASN A 68 -64.34 -18.35 1.24
CA ASN A 68 -65.35 -18.98 2.11
C ASN A 68 -64.79 -19.88 3.22
N ASN A 69 -63.61 -20.47 3.02
CA ASN A 69 -62.92 -21.35 3.97
C ASN A 69 -61.45 -20.93 4.11
N ALA A 70 -60.77 -21.37 5.17
CA ALA A 70 -59.31 -21.28 5.22
C ALA A 70 -58.69 -22.13 4.10
N LEU A 71 -57.52 -21.73 3.58
CA LEU A 71 -56.83 -22.40 2.48
C LEU A 71 -55.32 -22.37 2.71
N SER A 72 -54.63 -23.49 2.51
CA SER A 72 -53.17 -23.56 2.49
C SER A 72 -52.68 -23.71 1.06
N VAL A 73 -51.82 -22.80 0.62
CA VAL A 73 -51.26 -22.74 -0.73
C VAL A 73 -49.78 -23.04 -0.66
N ASN A 74 -49.31 -24.00 -1.45
CA ASN A 74 -47.91 -24.40 -1.47
C ASN A 74 -47.14 -23.53 -2.46
N PHE A 75 -45.91 -23.21 -2.12
CA PHE A 75 -44.98 -22.52 -3.01
C PHE A 75 -43.56 -23.04 -2.81
N GLU A 76 -42.75 -22.91 -3.86
CA GLU A 76 -41.32 -23.19 -3.84
C GLU A 76 -40.55 -21.88 -4.05
N LEU A 77 -39.39 -21.80 -3.40
CA LEU A 77 -38.39 -20.76 -3.63
C LEU A 77 -37.39 -21.24 -4.68
N GLY A 78 -36.80 -20.30 -5.42
CA GLY A 78 -35.68 -20.59 -6.31
C GLY A 78 -35.08 -19.33 -6.91
N ALA A 79 -34.05 -19.51 -7.73
CA ALA A 79 -33.42 -18.44 -8.50
C ALA A 79 -34.39 -17.72 -9.46
N GLY A 80 -34.05 -16.46 -9.77
CA GLY A 80 -34.68 -15.70 -10.85
C GLY A 80 -34.36 -16.25 -12.25
N GLU A 81 -34.90 -15.58 -13.28
CA GLU A 81 -34.65 -15.99 -14.68
C GLU A 81 -33.27 -15.59 -15.21
N ASP A 82 -32.61 -14.62 -14.57
CA ASP A 82 -31.29 -14.14 -14.97
C ASP A 82 -30.19 -15.01 -14.32
N PRO A 83 -29.47 -15.85 -15.09
CA PRO A 83 -28.42 -16.71 -14.56
C PRO A 83 -27.20 -15.93 -14.04
N ALA A 84 -27.09 -14.63 -14.33
CA ALA A 84 -26.02 -13.78 -13.83
C ALA A 84 -26.24 -13.33 -12.37
N LYS A 85 -27.48 -13.42 -11.86
CA LYS A 85 -27.83 -13.04 -10.48
C LYS A 85 -27.88 -14.28 -9.59
N LEU A 86 -27.23 -14.21 -8.43
CA LEU A 86 -27.26 -15.29 -7.45
C LEU A 86 -28.64 -15.41 -6.79
N GLU A 87 -28.97 -16.61 -6.31
CA GLU A 87 -30.11 -16.84 -5.44
C GLU A 87 -29.70 -16.48 -4.00
N PRO A 88 -30.49 -15.67 -3.28
CA PRO A 88 -30.21 -15.33 -1.90
C PRO A 88 -30.31 -16.56 -1.00
N ASN A 89 -29.40 -16.67 -0.04
CA ASN A 89 -29.35 -17.71 0.96
C ASN A 89 -30.17 -17.34 2.21
N THR A 90 -30.20 -18.22 3.22
CA THR A 90 -31.02 -18.01 4.44
C THR A 90 -30.50 -16.93 5.38
N ASP A 91 -29.24 -16.52 5.23
CA ASP A 91 -28.63 -15.45 6.01
C ASP A 91 -28.95 -14.06 5.42
N ASP A 92 -29.55 -13.98 4.23
CA ASP A 92 -29.80 -12.72 3.51
C ASP A 92 -31.21 -12.16 3.77
N TYR A 93 -32.19 -13.01 4.12
CA TYR A 93 -33.57 -12.55 4.39
C TYR A 93 -34.44 -13.47 5.24
N ASP A 94 -35.49 -12.88 5.81
CA ASP A 94 -36.65 -13.58 6.37
C ASP A 94 -37.89 -13.42 5.47
N LEU A 95 -38.62 -14.52 5.22
CA LEU A 95 -39.98 -14.48 4.66
C LEU A 95 -40.99 -14.40 5.80
N VAL A 96 -41.69 -13.27 5.93
CA VAL A 96 -42.70 -13.09 6.99
C VAL A 96 -44.04 -12.63 6.45
N TYR A 97 -45.13 -12.98 7.12
CA TYR A 97 -46.41 -12.37 6.80
C TYR A 97 -46.41 -10.88 7.15
N LEU A 98 -47.00 -10.04 6.28
CA LEU A 98 -47.14 -8.61 6.55
C LEU A 98 -47.96 -8.34 7.83
N ASP A 99 -49.00 -9.15 8.07
CA ASP A 99 -49.97 -8.97 9.15
C ASP A 99 -49.49 -9.52 10.51
N THR A 100 -49.01 -10.76 10.57
CA THR A 100 -48.62 -11.42 11.83
C THR A 100 -47.14 -11.34 12.15
N LYS A 101 -46.29 -11.03 11.16
CA LYS A 101 -44.82 -11.11 11.24
C LYS A 101 -44.27 -12.51 11.52
N GLU A 102 -45.11 -13.54 11.45
CA GLU A 102 -44.66 -14.92 11.58
C GLU A 102 -43.90 -15.35 10.31
N VAL A 103 -42.86 -16.17 10.49
CA VAL A 103 -42.04 -16.73 9.42
C VAL A 103 -42.84 -17.71 8.57
N VAL A 104 -42.64 -17.66 7.25
CA VAL A 104 -43.33 -18.49 6.26
C VAL A 104 -42.33 -19.43 5.59
N THR A 105 -42.63 -20.73 5.59
CA THR A 105 -41.79 -21.75 4.95
C THR A 105 -42.62 -22.65 4.05
N GLY A 106 -42.52 -22.45 2.72
CA GLY A 106 -43.10 -23.32 1.68
C GLY A 106 -44.63 -23.42 1.63
N THR A 107 -45.36 -22.83 2.58
CA THR A 107 -46.83 -22.85 2.60
C THR A 107 -47.40 -21.54 3.14
N LEU A 108 -48.25 -20.91 2.34
CA LEU A 108 -49.02 -19.74 2.71
C LEU A 108 -50.43 -20.12 3.17
N SER A 109 -50.86 -19.64 4.33
CA SER A 109 -52.22 -19.89 4.84
C SER A 109 -53.13 -18.67 4.65
N PHE A 110 -54.24 -18.80 3.94
CA PHE A 110 -55.33 -17.83 3.97
C PHE A 110 -56.30 -18.16 5.11
N LEU A 111 -56.64 -17.17 5.93
CA LEU A 111 -57.73 -17.29 6.90
C LEU A 111 -59.10 -17.27 6.21
N GLN A 112 -60.13 -17.78 6.87
CA GLN A 112 -61.51 -17.64 6.37
C GLN A 112 -61.85 -16.15 6.21
N GLY A 113 -62.39 -15.77 5.07
CA GLY A 113 -62.73 -14.39 4.72
C GLY A 113 -61.59 -13.59 4.07
N GLN A 114 -60.35 -14.09 4.07
CA GLN A 114 -59.19 -13.41 3.47
C GLN A 114 -59.04 -13.75 1.99
N ASP A 115 -59.17 -12.83 1.06
CA ASP A 115 -58.98 -13.02 -0.38
C ASP A 115 -57.57 -12.63 -0.88
N GLN A 116 -56.83 -11.86 -0.07
CA GLN A 116 -55.44 -11.47 -0.31
C GLN A 116 -54.57 -11.72 0.92
N ARG A 117 -53.35 -12.21 0.74
CA ARG A 117 -52.32 -12.24 1.79
C ARG A 117 -50.96 -11.86 1.22
N ILE A 118 -50.17 -11.16 2.03
CA ILE A 118 -48.88 -10.59 1.63
C ILE A 118 -47.77 -11.25 2.43
N ILE A 119 -46.75 -11.74 1.72
CA ILE A 119 -45.46 -12.15 2.30
C ILE A 119 -44.45 -11.03 2.01
N GLN A 120 -43.75 -10.58 3.04
CA GLN A 120 -42.61 -9.68 2.92
C GLN A 120 -41.32 -10.49 2.88
N VAL A 121 -40.40 -10.10 2.00
CA VAL A 121 -38.99 -10.50 2.03
C VAL A 121 -38.27 -9.41 2.81
N ARG A 122 -37.90 -9.70 4.05
CA ARG A 122 -37.20 -8.76 4.92
C ARG A 122 -35.70 -9.03 4.84
N PRO A 123 -34.91 -8.13 4.26
CA PRO A 123 -33.48 -8.34 4.13
C PRO A 123 -32.79 -8.25 5.50
N HIS A 124 -31.68 -8.94 5.66
CA HIS A 124 -30.75 -8.78 6.79
C HIS A 124 -29.66 -7.76 6.41
N VAL A 125 -29.17 -6.99 7.38
CA VAL A 125 -28.06 -6.05 7.13
C VAL A 125 -26.75 -6.72 7.48
N ASP A 126 -25.80 -6.73 6.55
CA ASP A 126 -24.43 -7.18 6.80
C ASP A 126 -23.37 -6.19 6.26
N GLU A 127 -22.10 -6.60 6.28
CA GLU A 127 -20.96 -5.77 5.84
C GLU A 127 -20.41 -6.19 4.46
N ARG A 128 -21.07 -7.12 3.76
CA ARG A 128 -20.63 -7.66 2.47
C ARG A 128 -21.16 -6.78 1.34
N PHE A 129 -20.36 -6.59 0.30
CA PHE A 129 -20.81 -5.90 -0.90
C PHE A 129 -21.43 -6.90 -1.86
N GLU A 130 -22.74 -6.79 -2.04
CA GLU A 130 -23.50 -7.77 -2.82
C GLU A 130 -24.05 -7.17 -4.11
N ALA A 131 -23.88 -7.90 -5.21
CA ALA A 131 -24.58 -7.62 -6.44
C ALA A 131 -26.05 -8.05 -6.28
N PRO A 132 -27.02 -7.38 -6.95
CA PRO A 132 -28.43 -7.72 -6.80
C PRO A 132 -28.72 -9.21 -6.98
N GLN A 133 -29.31 -9.79 -5.94
CA GLN A 133 -29.70 -11.20 -5.88
C GLN A 133 -31.17 -11.35 -6.28
N SER A 134 -31.54 -12.51 -6.82
CA SER A 134 -32.90 -12.75 -7.32
C SER A 134 -33.60 -13.90 -6.61
N LEU A 135 -34.73 -13.59 -5.95
CA LEU A 135 -35.59 -14.56 -5.29
C LEU A 135 -36.91 -14.74 -6.06
N SER A 136 -37.16 -15.94 -6.55
CA SER A 136 -38.40 -16.33 -7.20
C SER A 136 -39.30 -17.14 -6.26
N ILE A 137 -40.59 -16.83 -6.27
CA ILE A 137 -41.65 -17.65 -5.69
C ILE A 137 -42.49 -18.25 -6.81
N ARG A 138 -42.65 -19.57 -6.79
CA ARG A 138 -43.51 -20.30 -7.72
C ARG A 138 -44.59 -21.08 -6.97
N LEU A 139 -45.85 -20.95 -7.40
CA LEU A 139 -46.95 -21.77 -6.88
C LEU A 139 -46.79 -23.23 -7.32
N VAL A 140 -47.02 -24.14 -6.38
CA VAL A 140 -46.98 -25.59 -6.61
C VAL A 140 -48.39 -26.16 -6.50
N GLU A 141 -48.69 -27.23 -7.24
CA GLU A 141 -49.99 -27.90 -7.14
C GLU A 141 -50.25 -28.37 -5.70
N GLY A 142 -51.50 -28.30 -5.26
CA GLY A 142 -51.93 -28.75 -3.94
C GLY A 142 -53.43 -28.96 -3.86
N ASP A 143 -53.88 -29.43 -2.70
CA ASP A 143 -55.28 -29.74 -2.47
C ASP A 143 -56.11 -28.48 -2.19
N GLY A 144 -57.27 -28.37 -2.84
CA GLY A 144 -58.26 -27.34 -2.49
C GLY A 144 -58.16 -26.02 -3.25
N TYR A 145 -57.32 -25.92 -4.28
CA TYR A 145 -57.21 -24.74 -5.17
C TYR A 145 -56.76 -25.13 -6.59
N VAL A 146 -56.85 -24.17 -7.51
CA VAL A 146 -56.27 -24.26 -8.86
C VAL A 146 -55.33 -23.08 -9.06
N ILE A 147 -54.16 -23.30 -9.65
CA ILE A 147 -53.21 -22.22 -9.96
C ILE A 147 -53.73 -21.40 -11.15
N ASP A 148 -53.67 -20.08 -11.01
CA ASP A 148 -53.98 -19.09 -12.04
C ASP A 148 -52.73 -18.24 -12.35
N THR A 149 -52.74 -17.52 -13.47
CA THR A 149 -51.60 -16.72 -13.93
C THR A 149 -51.67 -15.29 -13.41
N PRO A 150 -50.55 -14.68 -12.98
CA PRO A 150 -49.20 -15.25 -12.91
C PRO A 150 -49.01 -16.19 -11.72
N ASN A 151 -48.24 -17.27 -11.95
CA ASN A 151 -47.98 -18.33 -10.97
C ASN A 151 -46.51 -18.43 -10.53
N SER A 152 -45.67 -17.54 -11.02
CA SER A 152 -44.28 -17.36 -10.61
C SER A 152 -43.97 -15.88 -10.66
N GLN A 153 -43.23 -15.38 -9.67
CA GLN A 153 -42.72 -14.01 -9.66
C GLN A 153 -41.39 -13.91 -8.96
N THR A 154 -40.59 -12.93 -9.37
CA THR A 154 -39.28 -12.64 -8.82
C THR A 154 -39.26 -11.28 -8.14
N VAL A 155 -38.51 -11.18 -7.04
CA VAL A 155 -38.09 -9.92 -6.42
C VAL A 155 -36.57 -9.92 -6.29
N GLU A 156 -36.00 -8.74 -6.14
CA GLU A 156 -34.56 -8.56 -5.94
C GLU A 156 -34.26 -8.15 -4.50
N ILE A 157 -33.14 -8.65 -3.99
CA ILE A 157 -32.51 -8.16 -2.76
C ILE A 157 -31.27 -7.42 -3.19
N VAL A 158 -31.14 -6.17 -2.74
CA VAL A 158 -30.11 -5.22 -3.15
C VAL A 158 -29.49 -4.60 -1.91
N ASP A 159 -28.17 -4.52 -1.89
CA ASP A 159 -27.37 -3.94 -0.81
C ASP A 159 -27.87 -2.54 -0.40
N ALA A 160 -27.92 -1.59 -1.34
CA ALA A 160 -28.46 -0.27 -1.07
C ALA A 160 -29.20 0.38 -2.25
N ARG A 161 -29.93 1.46 -1.95
CA ARG A 161 -30.57 2.30 -2.98
C ARG A 161 -29.49 3.00 -3.80
N ASN A 162 -29.73 3.10 -5.11
CA ASN A 162 -28.87 3.89 -5.99
C ASN A 162 -29.09 5.39 -5.76
N THR A 163 -28.32 5.94 -4.83
CA THR A 163 -28.26 7.36 -4.47
C THR A 163 -26.81 7.76 -4.25
N ASP A 164 -26.46 9.02 -4.46
CA ASP A 164 -25.08 9.52 -4.30
C ASP A 164 -24.46 9.20 -2.93
N GLU A 165 -25.26 9.17 -1.85
CA GLU A 165 -24.81 8.82 -0.48
C GLU A 165 -24.39 7.34 -0.34
N ASN A 166 -24.89 6.45 -1.21
CA ASN A 166 -24.59 5.03 -1.19
C ASN A 166 -23.53 4.64 -2.22
N GLN A 167 -23.05 5.60 -3.03
CA GLN A 167 -22.04 5.36 -4.04
C GLN A 167 -20.70 4.96 -3.40
N GLN A 168 -20.01 3.98 -3.98
CA GLN A 168 -18.66 3.61 -3.58
C GLN A 168 -17.65 4.21 -4.57
N ASN A 169 -16.62 4.87 -4.05
CA ASN A 169 -15.61 5.53 -4.87
C ASN A 169 -14.32 4.69 -4.91
N PHE A 170 -13.71 4.68 -6.08
CA PHE A 170 -12.47 4.01 -6.38
C PHE A 170 -11.56 5.01 -7.11
N VAL A 171 -10.25 4.85 -6.95
CA VAL A 171 -9.25 5.68 -7.60
C VAL A 171 -8.12 4.84 -8.17
N GLY A 172 -7.39 5.43 -9.10
CA GLY A 172 -6.19 4.84 -9.65
C GLY A 172 -5.26 5.93 -10.19
N ILE A 173 -3.97 5.68 -10.12
CA ILE A 173 -2.94 6.56 -10.65
C ILE A 173 -2.26 5.83 -11.80
N PHE A 174 -2.16 6.48 -12.96
CA PHE A 174 -1.44 5.92 -14.08
C PHE A 174 0.06 5.94 -13.81
N ARG A 175 0.68 4.77 -14.01
CA ARG A 175 2.11 4.56 -13.86
C ARG A 175 2.65 3.82 -15.08
N PRO A 176 3.96 3.93 -15.36
CA PRO A 176 4.58 3.10 -16.38
C PRO A 176 4.27 1.62 -16.16
N VAL A 177 3.99 0.90 -17.24
CA VAL A 177 4.03 -0.56 -17.21
C VAL A 177 5.46 -1.00 -16.87
N GLU A 178 5.61 -2.13 -16.17
CA GLU A 178 6.93 -2.65 -15.79
C GLU A 178 7.89 -2.72 -17.00
N GLY A 179 9.10 -2.18 -16.84
CA GLY A 179 10.11 -2.11 -17.89
C GLY A 179 9.91 -1.03 -18.95
N VAL A 180 8.84 -0.23 -18.86
CA VAL A 180 8.58 0.90 -19.76
C VAL A 180 9.19 2.19 -19.20
N ALA A 181 10.04 2.83 -19.98
CA ALA A 181 10.55 4.17 -19.68
C ALA A 181 9.61 5.21 -20.30
N THR A 182 8.79 5.86 -19.48
CA THR A 182 7.88 6.93 -19.90
C THR A 182 7.73 8.00 -18.83
N THR A 183 7.37 9.21 -19.26
CA THR A 183 6.98 10.34 -18.38
C THR A 183 5.46 10.52 -18.32
N ALA A 184 4.73 9.60 -18.95
CA ALA A 184 3.28 9.62 -18.98
C ALA A 184 2.69 9.43 -17.59
N THR A 185 1.65 10.20 -17.29
CA THR A 185 0.98 10.19 -15.99
C THR A 185 -0.49 10.56 -16.16
N GLY A 186 -1.28 10.27 -15.14
CA GLY A 186 -2.70 10.56 -15.11
C GLY A 186 -3.36 10.03 -13.84
N VAL A 187 -4.63 10.35 -13.70
CA VAL A 187 -5.47 9.84 -12.62
C VAL A 187 -6.78 9.31 -13.18
N LEU A 188 -7.34 8.33 -12.49
CA LEU A 188 -8.69 7.84 -12.72
C LEU A 188 -9.50 7.84 -11.43
N SER A 189 -10.80 7.90 -11.61
CA SER A 189 -11.79 7.65 -10.58
C SER A 189 -12.89 6.77 -11.13
N LEU A 190 -13.41 5.89 -10.29
CA LEU A 190 -14.56 5.06 -10.61
C LEU A 190 -15.59 5.18 -9.49
N ALA A 191 -16.84 5.43 -9.90
CA ALA A 191 -17.99 5.60 -9.04
C ALA A 191 -18.95 4.42 -9.25
N LEU A 192 -18.99 3.49 -8.30
CA LEU A 192 -19.91 2.35 -8.32
C LEU A 192 -21.24 2.77 -7.70
N SER A 193 -22.33 2.56 -8.43
CA SER A 193 -23.69 2.89 -7.99
C SER A 193 -24.05 2.15 -6.71
N GLY A 194 -24.87 2.76 -5.85
CA GLY A 194 -25.20 2.18 -4.54
C GLY A 194 -25.97 0.84 -4.59
N ASP A 195 -26.52 0.48 -5.74
CA ASP A 195 -27.13 -0.83 -6.00
C ASP A 195 -26.15 -1.85 -6.62
N ASN A 196 -24.86 -1.50 -6.73
CA ASN A 196 -23.78 -2.32 -7.28
C ASN A 196 -23.99 -2.81 -8.73
N GLN A 197 -24.85 -2.14 -9.52
CA GLN A 197 -25.17 -2.56 -10.89
C GLN A 197 -24.36 -1.86 -11.97
N THR A 198 -23.96 -0.62 -11.74
CA THR A 198 -23.29 0.21 -12.75
C THR A 198 -22.12 0.96 -12.14
N ALA A 199 -21.06 1.15 -12.92
CA ALA A 199 -19.93 1.96 -12.54
C ALA A 199 -19.69 3.06 -13.56
N THR A 200 -19.35 4.25 -13.08
CA THR A 200 -19.00 5.41 -13.89
C THR A 200 -17.51 5.67 -13.78
N LEU A 201 -16.79 5.54 -14.89
CA LEU A 201 -15.35 5.74 -15.00
C LEU A 201 -15.04 7.12 -15.57
N ASN A 202 -14.15 7.83 -14.89
CA ASN A 202 -13.55 9.09 -15.34
C ASN A 202 -12.04 8.98 -15.26
N TYR A 203 -11.31 9.47 -16.25
CA TYR A 203 -9.86 9.60 -16.16
C TYR A 203 -9.30 10.61 -17.14
N ASN A 204 -8.10 11.05 -16.85
CA ASN A 204 -7.25 11.79 -17.78
C ASN A 204 -5.81 11.29 -17.66
N PHE A 205 -5.09 11.38 -18.77
CA PHE A 205 -3.64 11.16 -18.79
C PHE A 205 -3.00 12.09 -19.81
N GLN A 206 -1.67 12.19 -19.74
CA GLN A 206 -0.88 13.06 -20.60
C GLN A 206 0.54 12.50 -20.77
N ASN A 207 1.27 13.04 -21.75
CA ASN A 207 2.70 12.81 -21.96
C ASN A 207 3.09 11.37 -22.28
N LEU A 208 2.25 10.67 -23.05
CA LEU A 208 2.67 9.44 -23.73
C LEU A 208 3.91 9.75 -24.58
N SER A 209 4.88 8.84 -24.51
CA SER A 209 6.15 8.85 -25.26
C SER A 209 5.93 8.87 -26.77
N SER A 210 4.81 8.32 -27.23
CA SER A 210 4.42 8.27 -28.63
C SER A 210 2.91 8.39 -28.79
N LYS A 211 2.45 8.39 -30.04
CA LYS A 211 1.03 8.54 -30.32
C LYS A 211 0.24 7.34 -29.75
N LYS A 212 -0.86 7.64 -29.07
CA LYS A 212 -1.78 6.63 -28.54
C LYS A 212 -2.36 5.72 -29.63
N GLN A 213 -2.41 4.41 -29.35
CA GLN A 213 -3.06 3.41 -30.20
C GLN A 213 -4.44 3.00 -29.70
N ASP A 214 -4.53 2.64 -28.42
CA ASP A 214 -5.75 2.12 -27.83
C ASP A 214 -5.79 2.28 -26.30
N GLN A 215 -6.94 1.98 -25.72
CA GLN A 215 -7.16 2.00 -24.27
C GLN A 215 -8.26 1.02 -23.87
N PHE A 216 -8.01 0.27 -22.81
CA PHE A 216 -8.88 -0.83 -22.38
C PHE A 216 -9.14 -0.79 -20.88
N LEU A 217 -10.36 -1.15 -20.49
CA LEU A 217 -10.68 -1.58 -19.14
C LEU A 217 -10.49 -3.10 -19.09
N ASP A 218 -9.51 -3.56 -18.33
CA ASP A 218 -9.11 -4.96 -18.25
C ASP A 218 -9.41 -5.52 -16.84
N ILE A 219 -9.54 -6.86 -16.75
CA ILE A 219 -9.82 -7.57 -15.49
C ILE A 219 -8.89 -8.78 -15.29
N ALA A 220 -8.11 -8.78 -14.21
CA ALA A 220 -7.24 -9.88 -13.80
C ALA A 220 -8.02 -11.02 -13.10
N PRO A 221 -7.52 -12.27 -13.07
CA PRO A 221 -6.32 -12.78 -13.75
C PRO A 221 -6.59 -13.16 -15.22
N SER A 222 -7.80 -12.91 -15.72
CA SER A 222 -8.20 -13.35 -17.07
C SER A 222 -7.35 -12.72 -18.17
N GLY A 223 -6.84 -11.50 -17.94
CA GLY A 223 -6.11 -10.71 -18.94
C GLY A 223 -6.98 -10.30 -20.13
N VAL A 224 -8.31 -10.48 -20.03
CA VAL A 224 -9.28 -10.15 -21.08
C VAL A 224 -9.79 -8.74 -20.87
N THR A 225 -9.93 -8.01 -21.97
CA THR A 225 -10.61 -6.71 -22.00
C THR A 225 -12.07 -6.86 -21.60
N TYR A 226 -12.42 -6.20 -20.51
CA TYR A 226 -13.77 -6.13 -19.98
C TYR A 226 -14.63 -5.14 -20.79
N ALA A 227 -14.06 -3.98 -21.13
CA ALA A 227 -14.71 -3.00 -21.99
C ALA A 227 -13.72 -2.20 -22.85
N ASP A 228 -14.10 -1.93 -24.10
CA ASP A 228 -13.43 -0.96 -24.96
C ASP A 228 -13.72 0.45 -24.45
N LEU A 229 -12.68 1.27 -24.31
CA LEU A 229 -12.81 2.64 -23.83
C LEU A 229 -12.75 3.64 -25.00
N PRO A 230 -13.39 4.82 -24.90
CA PRO A 230 -13.31 5.86 -25.93
C PRO A 230 -11.85 6.26 -26.14
N LYS A 231 -11.35 6.40 -27.38
CA LYS A 231 -9.94 6.71 -27.67
C LYS A 231 -9.57 8.20 -27.42
N GLU A 232 -9.95 8.73 -26.27
CA GLU A 232 -9.74 10.12 -25.84
C GLU A 232 -8.72 10.17 -24.69
N ASP A 233 -7.94 11.25 -24.59
CA ASP A 233 -6.91 11.42 -23.54
C ASP A 233 -7.55 11.79 -22.19
N ARG A 234 -8.81 12.23 -22.25
CA ARG A 234 -9.71 12.46 -21.13
C ARG A 234 -11.02 11.76 -21.43
N VAL A 235 -11.43 10.86 -20.53
CA VAL A 235 -12.72 10.17 -20.59
C VAL A 235 -13.53 10.62 -19.39
N GLU A 236 -14.77 11.03 -19.64
CA GLU A 236 -15.71 11.46 -18.60
C GLU A 236 -17.03 10.72 -18.74
N ASN A 237 -17.61 10.36 -17.60
CA ASN A 237 -18.91 9.74 -17.45
C ASN A 237 -19.07 8.47 -18.31
N PHE A 238 -18.01 7.67 -18.44
CA PHE A 238 -18.10 6.39 -19.13
C PHE A 238 -18.79 5.38 -18.21
N VAL A 239 -20.03 5.03 -18.53
CA VAL A 239 -20.83 4.10 -17.72
C VAL A 239 -20.71 2.68 -18.26
N PHE A 240 -20.45 1.72 -17.38
CA PHE A 240 -20.50 0.29 -17.69
C PHE A 240 -21.31 -0.49 -16.63
N GLU A 241 -21.83 -1.65 -17.01
CA GLU A 241 -22.61 -2.53 -16.15
C GLU A 241 -21.70 -3.55 -15.46
N ILE A 242 -21.96 -3.86 -14.18
CA ILE A 242 -21.36 -4.99 -13.48
C ILE A 242 -22.08 -6.26 -13.92
N ARG A 243 -21.53 -6.93 -14.94
CA ARG A 243 -22.10 -8.13 -15.54
C ARG A 243 -21.03 -9.16 -15.94
N PRO A 244 -21.40 -10.43 -16.17
CA PRO A 244 -20.43 -11.49 -16.44
C PRO A 244 -19.55 -11.18 -17.65
N GLY A 245 -18.28 -11.55 -17.58
CA GLY A 245 -17.28 -11.29 -18.60
C GLY A 245 -16.02 -12.13 -18.40
N GLY A 246 -15.41 -12.58 -19.49
CA GLY A 246 -14.21 -13.43 -19.44
C GLY A 246 -14.46 -14.76 -18.73
N ILE A 247 -13.79 -14.98 -17.59
CA ILE A 247 -13.90 -16.18 -16.77
C ILE A 247 -15.06 -16.13 -15.75
N TYR A 248 -15.65 -14.95 -15.56
CA TYR A 248 -16.68 -14.70 -14.56
C TYR A 248 -18.06 -14.93 -15.16
N THR A 249 -18.89 -15.67 -14.44
CA THR A 249 -20.19 -16.17 -14.92
C THR A 249 -21.38 -15.53 -14.21
N VAL A 250 -21.18 -14.91 -13.05
CA VAL A 250 -22.20 -14.20 -12.28
C VAL A 250 -21.74 -12.79 -11.88
N ASN A 251 -22.68 -11.88 -11.62
CA ASN A 251 -22.40 -10.48 -11.28
C ASN A 251 -21.55 -10.35 -10.02
N GLN A 252 -21.80 -11.20 -9.01
CA GLN A 252 -21.06 -11.18 -7.75
C GLN A 252 -19.57 -11.42 -7.98
N GLU A 253 -19.18 -12.34 -8.86
CA GLU A 253 -17.76 -12.60 -9.14
C GLU A 253 -17.05 -11.39 -9.77
N VAL A 254 -17.76 -10.62 -10.59
CA VAL A 254 -17.23 -9.39 -11.21
C VAL A 254 -17.17 -8.26 -10.19
N LEU A 255 -18.17 -8.15 -9.32
CA LEU A 255 -18.17 -7.21 -8.20
C LEU A 255 -17.00 -7.50 -7.26
N ASP A 256 -16.84 -8.77 -6.86
CA ASP A 256 -15.72 -9.24 -6.04
C ASP A 256 -14.39 -8.91 -6.70
N ALA A 257 -14.25 -9.08 -8.03
CA ALA A 257 -13.04 -8.72 -8.74
C ALA A 257 -12.74 -7.20 -8.69
N LEU A 258 -13.76 -6.34 -8.74
CA LEU A 258 -13.60 -4.89 -8.56
C LEU A 258 -13.12 -4.55 -7.15
N PHE A 259 -13.78 -5.08 -6.12
CA PHE A 259 -13.37 -4.85 -4.73
C PHE A 259 -12.00 -5.46 -4.41
N ASN A 260 -11.63 -6.57 -5.02
CA ASN A 260 -10.31 -7.20 -4.88
C ASN A 260 -9.18 -6.49 -5.66
N GLY A 261 -9.46 -5.35 -6.31
CA GLY A 261 -8.44 -4.55 -7.01
C GLY A 261 -7.96 -5.17 -8.33
N ASN A 262 -8.73 -6.09 -8.92
CA ASN A 262 -8.33 -6.79 -10.15
C ASN A 262 -8.67 -6.02 -11.44
N PHE A 263 -9.39 -4.91 -11.35
CA PHE A 263 -9.68 -4.04 -12.47
C PHE A 263 -8.57 -3.01 -12.68
N PHE A 264 -8.23 -2.74 -13.94
CA PHE A 264 -7.26 -1.71 -14.27
C PHE A 264 -7.54 -1.11 -15.65
N VAL A 265 -7.12 0.14 -15.84
CA VAL A 265 -7.10 0.80 -17.15
C VAL A 265 -5.69 0.73 -17.71
N ARG A 266 -5.56 0.29 -18.96
CA ARG A 266 -4.28 0.21 -19.67
C ARG A 266 -4.32 1.07 -20.94
N ILE A 267 -3.31 1.92 -21.12
CA ILE A 267 -3.18 2.82 -22.27
C ILE A 267 -2.01 2.36 -23.13
N LEU A 268 -2.24 2.22 -24.43
CA LEU A 268 -1.26 1.73 -25.41
C LEU A 268 -0.80 2.88 -26.30
N SER A 269 0.46 2.86 -26.71
CA SER A 269 1.04 3.82 -27.66
C SER A 269 1.82 3.12 -28.77
N ASP A 270 2.24 3.88 -29.78
CA ASP A 270 2.96 3.37 -30.95
C ASP A 270 4.25 2.64 -30.57
N ASP A 271 4.98 3.16 -29.59
CA ASP A 271 6.23 2.57 -29.08
C ASP A 271 5.98 1.44 -28.09
N PHE A 272 4.82 1.44 -27.41
CA PHE A 272 4.45 0.44 -26.39
C PHE A 272 3.05 -0.16 -26.68
N PRO A 273 2.95 -1.04 -27.70
CA PRO A 273 1.68 -1.62 -28.12
C PRO A 273 1.09 -2.63 -27.12
N GLU A 274 1.87 -3.10 -26.15
CA GLU A 274 1.37 -3.95 -25.06
C GLU A 274 0.89 -3.14 -23.83
N GLY A 275 1.14 -1.83 -23.82
CA GLY A 275 0.78 -0.91 -22.74
C GLY A 275 1.96 -0.03 -22.36
N GLU A 276 1.73 1.29 -22.38
CA GLU A 276 2.70 2.29 -21.90
C GLU A 276 2.48 2.61 -20.42
N ILE A 277 1.23 2.90 -20.05
CA ILE A 277 0.82 3.18 -18.66
C ILE A 277 -0.38 2.35 -18.26
N ILE A 278 -0.44 2.05 -16.96
CA ILE A 278 -1.48 1.27 -16.31
C ILE A 278 -1.91 1.95 -15.02
N ALA A 279 -3.20 1.87 -14.70
CA ALA A 279 -3.77 2.32 -13.43
C ALA A 279 -4.69 1.24 -12.86
N ALA A 280 -4.28 0.64 -11.75
CA ALA A 280 -5.15 -0.25 -10.98
C ALA A 280 -6.29 0.55 -10.34
N ILE A 281 -7.49 0.00 -10.36
CA ILE A 281 -8.68 0.59 -9.73
C ILE A 281 -8.77 0.03 -8.33
N GLN A 282 -8.52 0.87 -7.34
CA GLN A 282 -8.55 0.51 -5.93
C GLN A 282 -9.63 1.28 -5.21
N ARG A 283 -10.26 0.64 -4.22
CA ARG A 283 -11.29 1.28 -3.43
C ARG A 283 -10.70 2.39 -2.60
N PHE A 284 -11.37 3.54 -2.58
CA PHE A 284 -11.03 4.66 -1.74
C PHE A 284 -11.88 4.58 -0.46
N GLY A 285 -11.25 4.28 0.67
CA GLY A 285 -11.94 4.10 1.95
C GLY A 285 -11.24 4.84 3.09
N GLU A 286 -12.03 5.43 3.98
CA GLU A 286 -11.53 5.98 5.25
C GLU A 286 -11.08 4.82 6.14
N SER A 287 -9.79 4.77 6.46
CA SER A 287 -9.29 3.96 7.56
C SER A 287 -9.91 4.50 8.86
N LYS A 288 -10.96 3.82 9.34
CA LYS A 288 -11.60 4.13 10.62
C LYS A 288 -10.58 3.80 11.73
N GLY A 289 -9.88 4.84 12.20
CA GLY A 289 -9.03 4.74 13.38
C GLY A 289 -9.84 4.20 14.55
N GLN A 290 -9.31 3.22 15.25
CA GLN A 290 -9.98 2.65 16.41
C GLN A 290 -9.84 3.60 17.61
N GLU A 291 -10.93 3.80 18.36
CA GLU A 291 -10.93 4.61 19.57
C GLU A 291 -10.06 3.92 20.64
N ILE A 292 -8.99 4.60 21.08
CA ILE A 292 -8.03 4.04 22.02
C ILE A 292 -8.48 4.33 23.45
N LEU A 293 -8.80 3.28 24.22
CA LEU A 293 -9.04 3.38 25.66
C LEU A 293 -7.72 3.37 26.42
N GLU A 294 -7.51 4.34 27.31
CA GLU A 294 -6.35 4.39 28.19
C GLU A 294 -6.42 3.29 29.26
N GLU A 295 -5.73 2.19 29.01
CA GLU A 295 -5.44 1.18 30.05
C GLU A 295 -4.04 1.38 30.62
N LYS A 296 -3.85 0.95 31.88
CA LYS A 296 -2.54 0.91 32.51
C LYS A 296 -1.71 -0.20 31.85
N LEU A 297 -0.55 0.15 31.30
CA LEU A 297 0.33 -0.82 30.63
C LEU A 297 0.98 -1.78 31.62
N THR A 298 1.18 -3.02 31.18
CA THR A 298 2.06 -4.00 31.84
C THR A 298 3.53 -3.69 31.54
N ILE A 299 4.46 -4.24 32.34
CA ILE A 299 5.90 -4.09 32.09
C ILE A 299 6.26 -4.66 30.69
N ASP A 300 5.74 -5.82 30.34
CA ASP A 300 5.99 -6.44 29.04
C ASP A 300 5.47 -5.57 27.87
N GLN A 301 4.32 -4.89 28.04
CA GLN A 301 3.80 -3.95 27.04
C GLN A 301 4.70 -2.72 26.91
N ILE A 302 5.26 -2.22 28.01
CA ILE A 302 6.22 -1.12 28.01
C ILE A 302 7.49 -1.54 27.28
N ASP A 303 8.07 -2.69 27.63
CA ASP A 303 9.32 -3.18 27.04
C ASP A 303 9.18 -3.38 25.53
N ARG A 304 8.04 -3.94 25.09
CA ARG A 304 7.72 -4.08 23.66
C ARG A 304 7.57 -2.73 22.97
N ASP A 305 6.86 -1.77 23.57
CA ASP A 305 6.72 -0.44 22.99
C ASP A 305 8.07 0.28 22.83
N VAL A 306 9.01 0.10 23.77
CA VAL A 306 10.38 0.63 23.63
C VAL A 306 11.06 0.02 22.39
N ILE A 307 10.96 -1.29 22.19
CA ILE A 307 11.56 -1.93 21.01
C ILE A 307 10.85 -1.51 19.72
N ARG A 308 9.52 -1.40 19.72
CA ARG A 308 8.75 -0.89 18.56
C ARG A 308 9.18 0.53 18.21
N PHE A 309 9.30 1.41 19.21
CA PHE A 309 9.81 2.75 19.05
C PHE A 309 11.21 2.75 18.43
N LEU A 310 12.14 1.93 18.94
CA LEU A 310 13.50 1.81 18.40
C LEU A 310 13.54 1.25 16.97
N ASN A 311 12.75 0.23 16.65
CA ASN A 311 12.69 -0.35 15.30
C ASN A 311 12.05 0.61 14.28
N GLN A 312 11.18 1.52 14.72
CA GLN A 312 10.61 2.57 13.86
C GLN A 312 11.54 3.79 13.72
N SER A 313 12.39 4.05 14.72
CA SER A 313 13.24 5.25 14.79
C SER A 313 14.72 5.01 14.49
N THR A 314 15.14 3.76 14.29
CA THR A 314 16.52 3.39 13.98
C THR A 314 16.56 2.34 12.86
N PHE A 315 17.75 1.90 12.46
CA PHE A 315 17.91 0.75 11.56
C PHE A 315 17.74 -0.61 12.26
N GLY A 316 17.42 -0.62 13.56
CA GLY A 316 17.19 -1.80 14.39
C GLY A 316 17.55 -1.55 15.86
N ALA A 317 16.73 -2.05 16.78
CA ALA A 317 16.96 -1.94 18.21
C ALA A 317 18.22 -2.71 18.66
N THR A 318 18.90 -2.17 19.68
CA THR A 318 20.04 -2.83 20.33
C THR A 318 19.83 -2.87 21.83
N GLU A 319 20.45 -3.83 22.52
CA GLU A 319 20.40 -3.91 23.99
C GLU A 319 20.90 -2.61 24.65
N LYS A 320 21.97 -2.01 24.11
CA LYS A 320 22.51 -0.72 24.58
C LYS A 320 21.45 0.37 24.57
N THR A 321 20.83 0.62 23.41
CA THR A 321 19.84 1.70 23.24
C THR A 321 18.53 1.42 23.97
N TYR A 322 18.12 0.15 24.04
CA TYR A 322 16.99 -0.28 24.87
C TYR A 322 17.22 0.07 26.34
N ASN A 323 18.36 -0.30 26.92
CA ASN A 323 18.67 -0.02 28.32
C ASN A 323 18.77 1.49 28.60
N GLU A 324 19.40 2.25 27.70
CA GLU A 324 19.51 3.73 27.80
C GLU A 324 18.16 4.45 27.93
N ILE A 325 17.12 3.93 27.26
CA ILE A 325 15.76 4.45 27.31
C ILE A 325 15.02 3.85 28.51
N ARG A 326 15.04 2.51 28.64
CA ARG A 326 14.22 1.77 29.58
C ARG A 326 14.52 2.09 31.05
N GLU A 327 15.77 2.36 31.38
CA GLU A 327 16.19 2.77 32.74
C GLU A 327 15.58 4.10 33.20
N LYS A 328 15.12 4.95 32.26
CA LYS A 328 14.48 6.24 32.54
C LYS A 328 12.96 6.14 32.61
N ILE A 329 12.37 5.03 32.19
CA ILE A 329 10.92 4.80 32.19
C ILE A 329 10.51 4.16 33.53
N ASP A 330 9.50 4.75 34.17
CA ASP A 330 8.95 4.22 35.42
C ASP A 330 8.20 2.88 35.21
N ASP A 331 8.01 2.09 36.28
CA ASP A 331 7.30 0.80 36.21
C ASP A 331 5.85 0.90 35.70
N SER A 332 5.26 2.09 35.71
CA SER A 332 3.91 2.33 35.18
C SER A 332 3.90 2.74 33.70
N GLY A 333 5.06 3.04 33.12
CA GLY A 333 5.21 3.57 31.77
C GLY A 333 4.64 4.96 31.58
N SER A 334 4.34 5.70 32.65
CA SER A 334 3.57 6.95 32.58
C SER A 334 4.37 8.09 31.93
N ASN A 335 5.68 8.07 32.11
CA ASN A 335 6.62 9.04 31.53
C ASN A 335 7.22 8.60 30.19
N ARG A 336 6.82 7.46 29.61
CA ARG A 336 7.48 6.88 28.41
C ARG A 336 7.54 7.84 27.21
N LEU A 337 6.42 8.53 26.91
CA LEU A 337 6.36 9.45 25.77
C LEU A 337 7.29 10.65 25.95
N GLN A 338 7.44 11.14 27.18
CA GLN A 338 8.42 12.18 27.50
C GLN A 338 9.85 11.68 27.29
N ILE A 339 10.17 10.45 27.73
CA ILE A 339 11.51 9.87 27.54
C ILE A 339 11.81 9.66 26.05
N TYR A 340 10.83 9.20 25.26
CA TYR A 340 10.98 9.09 23.81
C TYR A 340 11.19 10.45 23.16
N GLU A 341 10.46 11.48 23.58
CA GLU A 341 10.65 12.84 23.08
C GLU A 341 12.06 13.38 23.37
N GLU A 342 12.53 13.21 24.61
CA GLU A 342 13.89 13.59 25.03
C GLU A 342 14.96 12.83 24.23
N TRP A 343 14.73 11.54 23.94
CA TRP A 343 15.61 10.74 23.10
C TRP A 343 15.62 11.24 21.66
N ILE A 344 14.45 11.53 21.06
CA ILE A 344 14.34 12.11 19.71
C ILE A 344 15.14 13.41 19.62
N ASP A 345 14.96 14.33 20.58
CA ASP A 345 15.70 15.58 20.61
C ASP A 345 17.21 15.34 20.69
N SER A 346 17.65 14.40 21.55
CA SER A 346 19.07 14.07 21.69
C SER A 346 19.68 13.53 20.38
N GLN A 347 18.94 12.73 19.63
CA GLN A 347 19.39 12.19 18.35
C GLN A 347 19.46 13.28 17.26
N LEU A 348 18.47 14.18 17.24
CA LEU A 348 18.41 15.30 16.29
C LEU A 348 19.33 16.47 16.65
N ASP A 349 19.87 16.53 17.87
CA ASP A 349 20.86 17.52 18.32
C ASP A 349 22.30 17.00 18.21
N MET A 350 22.49 15.69 18.09
CA MET A 350 23.81 15.09 17.94
C MET A 350 24.51 15.63 16.69
N GLN A 351 25.83 15.82 16.77
CA GLN A 351 26.64 16.17 15.61
C GLN A 351 26.55 15.03 14.59
N PRO A 352 26.23 15.30 13.31
CA PRO A 352 25.97 14.25 12.36
C PRO A 352 27.24 13.45 12.05
N THR A 353 27.10 12.14 11.97
CA THR A 353 28.06 11.31 11.24
C THR A 353 27.76 11.46 9.73
N ASN A 354 28.81 11.57 8.91
CA ASN A 354 28.67 11.89 7.49
C ASN A 354 29.19 10.76 6.61
N MET A 355 28.42 10.44 5.57
CA MET A 355 28.82 9.52 4.52
C MET A 355 30.01 10.08 3.72
N THR A 356 30.03 11.41 3.51
CA THR A 356 31.11 12.08 2.79
C THR A 356 32.45 12.02 3.54
N ASP A 357 32.43 12.08 4.88
CA ASP A 357 33.64 11.98 5.70
C ASP A 357 34.27 10.58 5.59
N LEU A 358 33.43 9.53 5.67
CA LEU A 358 33.87 8.15 5.45
C LEU A 358 34.41 7.95 4.03
N MET A 359 33.71 8.47 3.02
CA MET A 359 34.09 8.31 1.61
C MET A 359 35.37 9.06 1.26
N THR A 360 35.58 10.23 1.84
CA THR A 360 36.83 11.00 1.68
C THR A 360 37.99 10.29 2.38
N GLY A 361 37.75 9.70 3.55
CA GLY A 361 38.73 8.85 4.23
C GLY A 361 39.22 7.70 3.35
N ILE A 362 38.30 6.99 2.68
CA ILE A 362 38.61 5.95 1.70
C ILE A 362 39.43 6.52 0.54
N SER A 363 38.96 7.62 -0.06
CA SER A 363 39.58 8.23 -1.25
C SER A 363 41.01 8.74 -0.98
N SER A 364 41.28 9.16 0.25
CA SER A 364 42.58 9.68 0.67
C SER A 364 43.63 8.60 0.97
N ASN A 365 43.21 7.33 1.02
CA ASN A 365 44.08 6.22 1.38
C ASN A 365 44.06 5.12 0.32
N GLU A 366 45.16 5.01 -0.43
CA GLU A 366 45.31 3.97 -1.44
C GLU A 366 45.08 2.56 -0.87
N ALA A 367 45.36 2.29 0.42
CA ALA A 367 45.12 0.99 1.06
C ALA A 367 43.63 0.61 1.23
N LEU A 368 42.68 1.52 1.01
CA LEU A 368 41.26 1.23 1.12
C LEU A 368 40.59 0.92 -0.21
N GLY A 369 41.28 1.18 -1.32
CA GLY A 369 40.77 0.96 -2.67
C GLY A 369 40.65 2.25 -3.46
N ILE A 370 39.97 2.14 -4.59
CA ILE A 370 39.60 3.29 -5.41
C ILE A 370 38.19 3.67 -4.99
N ALA A 371 37.93 4.96 -4.82
CA ALA A 371 36.59 5.46 -4.57
C ALA A 371 35.64 5.11 -5.72
N THR A 372 34.74 4.15 -5.50
CA THR A 372 33.69 3.77 -6.46
C THR A 372 32.33 3.69 -5.78
N ARG A 373 31.31 3.30 -6.56
CA ARG A 373 29.97 2.94 -6.08
C ARG A 373 30.01 1.92 -4.93
N PHE A 374 30.88 0.92 -4.99
CA PHE A 374 30.93 -0.14 -3.98
C PHE A 374 31.41 0.39 -2.62
N GLU A 375 32.43 1.25 -2.62
CA GLU A 375 32.92 1.92 -1.42
C GLU A 375 31.87 2.83 -0.80
N ARG A 376 31.06 3.54 -1.61
CA ARG A 376 29.90 4.29 -1.10
C ARG A 376 28.93 3.38 -0.34
N LEU A 377 28.59 2.21 -0.87
CA LEU A 377 27.71 1.27 -0.17
C LEU A 377 28.30 0.80 1.17
N HIS A 378 29.62 0.58 1.25
CA HIS A 378 30.28 0.28 2.53
C HIS A 378 30.13 1.42 3.56
N THR A 379 30.21 2.68 3.11
CA THR A 379 29.95 3.82 4.00
C THR A 379 28.52 3.84 4.51
N PHE A 380 27.53 3.52 3.66
CA PHE A 380 26.13 3.37 4.09
C PHE A 380 25.97 2.29 5.17
N TRP A 381 26.48 1.08 4.96
CA TRP A 381 26.38 0.00 5.94
C TRP A 381 27.04 0.37 7.27
N THR A 382 28.21 1.02 7.20
CA THR A 382 28.90 1.55 8.38
C THR A 382 28.01 2.54 9.12
N LEU A 383 27.36 3.46 8.41
CA LEU A 383 26.48 4.43 9.05
C LEU A 383 25.23 3.80 9.65
N ALA A 384 24.56 2.90 8.93
CA ALA A 384 23.34 2.24 9.38
C ALA A 384 23.58 1.42 10.66
N VAL A 385 24.74 0.75 10.77
CA VAL A 385 25.05 -0.13 11.90
C VAL A 385 25.76 0.59 13.04
N ASN A 386 26.72 1.49 12.78
CA ASN A 386 27.64 1.99 13.80
C ASN A 386 27.45 3.46 14.19
N SER A 387 26.58 4.22 13.51
CA SER A 387 26.37 5.63 13.86
C SER A 387 25.56 5.80 15.14
N PRO A 388 25.99 6.65 16.10
CA PRO A 388 25.20 6.92 17.30
C PRO A 388 23.95 7.78 17.06
N ASP A 389 23.90 8.57 15.98
CA ASP A 389 22.80 9.44 15.54
C ASP A 389 21.80 8.70 14.63
N GLN A 390 21.37 7.52 15.08
CA GLN A 390 20.52 6.59 14.31
C GLN A 390 19.26 7.22 13.71
N LEU A 391 18.58 8.09 14.45
CA LEU A 391 17.36 8.72 13.95
C LEU A 391 17.63 9.58 12.71
N ARG A 392 18.77 10.28 12.64
CA ARG A 392 19.12 11.09 11.47
C ARG A 392 19.23 10.26 10.20
N HIS A 393 19.91 9.12 10.27
CA HIS A 393 20.06 8.25 9.12
C HIS A 393 18.80 7.45 8.80
N ARG A 394 17.99 7.09 9.81
CA ARG A 394 16.69 6.47 9.57
C ARG A 394 15.73 7.41 8.83
N LEU A 395 15.79 8.70 9.15
CA LEU A 395 15.07 9.75 8.44
C LEU A 395 15.65 10.00 7.06
N ALA A 396 16.98 10.00 6.91
CA ALA A 396 17.63 10.12 5.61
C ALA A 396 17.18 9.02 4.64
N GLN A 397 17.10 7.76 5.10
CA GLN A 397 16.54 6.67 4.31
C GLN A 397 15.08 6.94 3.95
N SER A 398 14.24 7.32 4.92
CA SER A 398 12.82 7.59 4.66
C SER A 398 12.61 8.72 3.65
N LEU A 399 13.44 9.76 3.71
CA LEU A 399 13.42 10.87 2.79
C LEU A 399 14.01 10.51 1.42
N SER A 400 14.97 9.58 1.33
CA SER A 400 15.46 9.11 0.03
C SER A 400 14.42 8.31 -0.75
N GLU A 401 13.47 7.68 -0.05
CA GLU A 401 12.30 7.03 -0.66
C GLU A 401 11.24 8.02 -1.18
N ILE A 402 11.32 9.30 -0.78
CA ILE A 402 10.40 10.37 -1.21
C ILE A 402 11.08 11.29 -2.22
N LEU A 403 12.30 11.74 -1.92
CA LEU A 403 13.12 12.64 -2.72
C LEU A 403 14.14 11.81 -3.50
N VAL A 404 13.62 11.01 -4.43
CA VAL A 404 14.33 9.91 -5.07
C VAL A 404 15.44 10.40 -6.01
N VAL A 405 16.63 9.81 -5.85
CA VAL A 405 17.72 9.83 -6.83
C VAL A 405 18.25 8.41 -7.00
N SER A 406 18.91 8.14 -8.14
CA SER A 406 19.47 6.81 -8.40
C SER A 406 20.84 6.86 -9.05
N ASP A 407 21.73 5.99 -8.57
CA ASP A 407 23.04 5.73 -9.17
C ASP A 407 23.01 4.75 -10.36
N ASP A 408 21.84 4.21 -10.71
CA ASP A 408 21.62 3.42 -11.93
C ASP A 408 21.52 4.31 -13.19
N VAL A 409 21.48 5.64 -13.02
CA VAL A 409 21.53 6.60 -14.12
C VAL A 409 22.98 7.03 -14.39
N ASN A 410 23.46 6.84 -15.62
CA ASN A 410 24.68 7.49 -16.08
C ASN A 410 24.37 8.98 -16.39
N PRO A 411 25.07 9.99 -15.82
CA PRO A 411 26.41 9.94 -15.21
C PRO A 411 26.50 9.82 -13.67
N ILE A 412 25.38 9.71 -12.95
CA ILE A 412 25.34 9.66 -11.48
C ILE A 412 26.10 8.45 -10.92
N PHE A 413 26.16 7.34 -11.65
CA PHE A 413 27.01 6.19 -11.32
C PHE A 413 28.45 6.58 -10.93
N ASN A 414 29.03 7.61 -11.58
CA ASN A 414 30.39 8.09 -11.30
C ASN A 414 30.46 9.24 -10.26
N ALA A 415 29.31 9.71 -9.78
CA ALA A 415 29.16 10.81 -8.83
C ALA A 415 29.18 10.34 -7.37
N TYR A 416 30.15 9.49 -7.01
CA TYR A 416 30.16 8.84 -5.70
C TYR A 416 30.16 9.84 -4.53
N LEU A 417 30.89 10.96 -4.61
CA LEU A 417 30.81 12.02 -3.58
C LEU A 417 29.52 12.84 -3.66
N GLY A 418 28.92 13.00 -4.85
CA GLY A 418 27.62 13.66 -4.99
C GLY A 418 26.49 12.91 -4.29
N LEU A 419 26.51 11.59 -4.31
CA LEU A 419 25.53 10.77 -3.59
C LEU A 419 25.75 10.83 -2.08
N THR A 420 27.01 10.89 -1.61
CA THR A 420 27.28 11.04 -0.17
C THR A 420 26.85 12.41 0.34
N THR A 421 27.08 13.50 -0.42
CA THR A 421 26.60 14.84 -0.02
C THR A 421 25.07 14.94 -0.06
N TYR A 422 24.43 14.25 -1.00
CA TYR A 422 22.97 14.14 -1.03
C TYR A 422 22.44 13.45 0.23
N TRP A 423 23.06 12.33 0.62
CA TRP A 423 22.71 11.63 1.86
C TRP A 423 22.91 12.50 3.11
N ASP A 424 24.05 13.18 3.23
CA ASP A 424 24.37 14.03 4.38
C ASP A 424 23.40 15.22 4.50
N MET A 425 22.95 15.77 3.36
CA MET A 425 21.88 16.77 3.31
C MET A 425 20.56 16.22 3.86
N LEU A 426 20.15 15.01 3.47
CA LEU A 426 18.95 14.37 3.99
C LEU A 426 19.07 14.08 5.50
N ALA A 427 20.22 13.58 5.97
CA ALA A 427 20.47 13.28 7.38
C ALA A 427 20.47 14.52 8.29
N SER A 428 20.77 15.69 7.73
CA SER A 428 20.76 16.96 8.45
C SER A 428 19.36 17.58 8.59
N SER A 429 18.38 17.13 7.79
CA SER A 429 17.07 17.77 7.62
C SER A 429 16.16 17.74 8.86
N GLY A 430 16.32 16.76 9.76
CA GLY A 430 15.46 16.58 10.94
C GLY A 430 15.48 17.75 11.95
N SER A 431 16.38 18.72 11.77
CA SER A 431 16.47 19.93 12.59
C SER A 431 16.01 21.22 11.88
N GLY A 432 15.58 21.13 10.62
CA GLY A 432 15.19 22.25 9.77
C GLY A 432 13.75 22.16 9.27
N THR A 433 13.47 22.82 8.14
CA THR A 433 12.17 22.82 7.47
C THR A 433 12.20 22.01 6.17
N TYR A 434 11.07 21.44 5.78
CA TYR A 434 10.90 20.77 4.50
C TYR A 434 11.06 21.76 3.34
N GLU A 435 10.66 23.03 3.52
CA GLU A 435 10.95 24.11 2.56
C GLU A 435 12.45 24.24 2.28
N SER A 436 13.28 24.31 3.33
CA SER A 436 14.73 24.38 3.15
C SER A 436 15.30 23.09 2.53
N LEU A 437 14.76 21.93 2.91
CA LEU A 437 15.17 20.64 2.34
C LEU A 437 14.87 20.58 0.84
N LEU A 438 13.65 20.91 0.43
CA LEU A 438 13.23 20.86 -0.97
C LEU A 438 14.00 21.88 -1.83
N GLY A 439 14.32 23.05 -1.27
CA GLY A 439 15.21 24.02 -1.91
C GLY A 439 16.63 23.47 -2.10
N ASN A 440 17.20 22.80 -1.10
CA ASN A 440 18.52 22.19 -1.20
C ASN A 440 18.53 21.03 -2.20
N VAL A 441 17.50 20.17 -2.21
CA VAL A 441 17.30 19.09 -3.18
C VAL A 441 17.25 19.66 -4.60
N THR A 442 16.46 20.71 -4.82
CA THR A 442 16.34 21.37 -6.13
C THR A 442 17.68 21.87 -6.65
N ARG A 443 18.55 22.34 -5.75
CA ARG A 443 19.89 22.86 -6.07
C ARG A 443 20.96 21.78 -6.06
N HIS A 444 20.67 20.53 -5.73
CA HIS A 444 21.68 19.49 -5.68
C HIS A 444 21.98 18.95 -7.08
N THR A 445 23.26 18.91 -7.49
CA THR A 445 23.65 18.49 -8.86
C THR A 445 23.22 17.07 -9.21
N THR A 446 23.22 16.15 -8.24
CA THR A 446 22.66 14.79 -8.39
C THR A 446 21.19 14.83 -8.83
N MET A 447 20.36 15.60 -8.14
CA MET A 447 18.94 15.76 -8.48
C MET A 447 18.76 16.50 -9.82
N GLY A 448 19.53 17.57 -10.04
CA GLY A 448 19.64 18.29 -11.31
C GLY A 448 19.90 17.38 -12.51
N THR A 449 20.79 16.41 -12.33
CA THR A 449 21.12 15.43 -13.36
C THR A 449 20.03 14.36 -13.49
N TYR A 450 19.48 13.89 -12.36
CA TYR A 450 18.51 12.81 -12.34
C TYR A 450 17.19 13.19 -13.02
N LEU A 451 16.69 14.40 -12.77
CA LEU A 451 15.42 14.91 -13.31
C LEU A 451 15.59 16.01 -14.36
N SER A 452 16.77 16.02 -15.00
CA SER A 452 17.09 16.81 -16.20
C SER A 452 16.89 18.32 -16.13
N HIS A 453 16.76 18.93 -14.94
CA HIS A 453 16.74 20.40 -14.82
C HIS A 453 18.12 21.05 -14.71
N LEU A 454 19.19 20.27 -14.55
CA LEU A 454 20.55 20.77 -14.76
C LEU A 454 20.71 21.18 -16.23
N GLN A 455 21.18 22.40 -16.45
CA GLN A 455 21.37 23.00 -17.77
C GLN A 455 20.07 23.15 -18.58
N ASN A 456 18.92 23.16 -17.91
CA ASN A 456 17.64 23.52 -18.54
C ASN A 456 17.66 24.98 -18.99
N GLN A 457 17.15 25.28 -20.18
CA GLN A 457 17.24 26.61 -20.81
C GLN A 457 15.86 27.21 -21.02
N LYS A 458 15.77 28.54 -20.90
CA LYS A 458 14.59 29.27 -21.34
C LYS A 458 14.28 29.04 -22.81
N GLU A 459 13.02 29.24 -23.17
CA GLU A 459 12.55 29.04 -24.53
C GLU A 459 13.36 29.87 -25.54
N ASN A 460 13.80 29.23 -26.62
CA ASN A 460 14.33 29.87 -27.81
C ASN A 460 13.70 29.24 -29.06
N PRO A 461 12.58 29.80 -29.57
CA PRO A 461 11.86 29.23 -30.71
C PRO A 461 12.68 29.19 -32.01
N GLU A 462 13.67 30.09 -32.16
CA GLU A 462 14.53 30.10 -33.36
C GLU A 462 15.49 28.90 -33.39
N GLU A 463 15.88 28.40 -32.22
CA GLU A 463 16.75 27.23 -32.05
C GLU A 463 15.97 25.94 -31.72
N GLY A 464 14.64 26.03 -31.58
CA GLY A 464 13.78 24.91 -31.21
C GLY A 464 13.99 24.43 -29.77
N ILE A 465 14.44 25.31 -28.88
CA ILE A 465 14.67 25.02 -27.46
C ILE A 465 13.41 25.36 -26.67
N PHE A 466 12.96 24.39 -25.87
CA PHE A 466 11.87 24.54 -24.92
C PHE A 466 12.36 24.11 -23.53
N PRO A 467 11.88 24.73 -22.44
CA PRO A 467 12.21 24.29 -21.08
C PRO A 467 11.84 22.82 -20.87
N ASP A 468 12.74 22.05 -20.24
CA ASP A 468 12.48 20.66 -19.81
C ASP A 468 11.45 20.66 -18.67
N GLU A 469 10.40 19.86 -18.82
CA GLU A 469 9.25 19.76 -17.93
C GLU A 469 9.36 18.64 -16.88
N ASN A 470 10.40 17.80 -16.93
CA ASN A 470 10.51 16.61 -16.09
C ASN A 470 10.55 16.97 -14.60
N PHE A 471 11.55 17.73 -14.15
CA PHE A 471 11.61 18.17 -12.75
C PHE A 471 10.39 19.00 -12.31
N ALA A 472 9.82 19.80 -13.22
CA ALA A 472 8.62 20.59 -12.93
C ALA A 472 7.41 19.71 -12.58
N ARG A 473 7.25 18.58 -13.27
CA ARG A 473 6.24 17.58 -12.94
C ARG A 473 6.54 16.91 -11.60
N GLU A 474 7.76 16.41 -11.41
CA GLU A 474 8.07 15.57 -10.26
C GLU A 474 8.13 16.35 -8.95
N ILE A 475 8.56 17.62 -8.96
CA ILE A 475 8.54 18.44 -7.75
C ILE A 475 7.11 18.70 -7.26
N MET A 476 6.14 18.84 -8.16
CA MET A 476 4.71 19.00 -7.84
C MET A 476 4.07 17.66 -7.47
N GLN A 477 4.27 16.64 -8.30
CA GLN A 477 3.61 15.34 -8.22
C GLN A 477 4.18 14.43 -7.13
N LEU A 478 5.49 14.34 -7.03
CA LEU A 478 6.16 13.35 -6.18
C LEU A 478 6.68 13.98 -4.90
N PHE A 479 7.23 15.19 -4.97
CA PHE A 479 7.93 15.82 -3.84
C PHE A 479 7.10 16.87 -3.08
N SER A 480 5.86 17.14 -3.48
CA SER A 480 5.00 18.09 -2.75
C SER A 480 3.53 17.66 -2.71
N PHE A 481 2.63 18.34 -3.41
CA PHE A 481 1.17 18.23 -3.21
C PHE A 481 0.47 17.10 -3.97
N GLY A 482 1.13 16.44 -4.92
CA GLY A 482 0.54 15.30 -5.65
C GLY A 482 -0.32 15.68 -6.85
N LEU A 483 -1.06 14.69 -7.38
CA LEU A 483 -1.91 14.87 -8.57
C LEU A 483 -3.30 15.44 -8.24
N VAL A 484 -3.75 15.31 -6.99
CA VAL A 484 -5.13 15.59 -6.57
C VAL A 484 -5.14 16.32 -5.23
N HIS A 485 -6.16 17.15 -5.02
CA HIS A 485 -6.31 17.87 -3.77
C HIS A 485 -6.66 16.93 -2.62
N LEU A 486 -6.04 17.16 -1.46
CA LEU A 486 -6.27 16.39 -0.24
C LEU A 486 -6.82 17.31 0.87
N ASN A 487 -7.70 16.74 1.68
CA ASN A 487 -8.04 17.26 3.00
C ASN A 487 -6.86 17.05 3.97
N GLN A 488 -6.90 17.73 5.11
CA GLN A 488 -5.83 17.62 6.13
C GLN A 488 -5.69 16.21 6.72
N ASP A 489 -6.74 15.40 6.68
CA ASP A 489 -6.71 13.99 7.09
C ASP A 489 -6.20 13.04 6.00
N GLY A 490 -5.74 13.57 4.85
CA GLY A 490 -5.26 12.77 3.72
C GLY A 490 -6.38 12.25 2.81
N SER A 491 -7.65 12.51 3.12
CA SER A 491 -8.75 12.11 2.24
C SER A 491 -8.82 12.99 0.98
N LEU A 492 -9.38 12.48 -0.11
CA LEU A 492 -9.49 13.20 -1.38
C LEU A 492 -10.52 14.33 -1.31
N VAL A 493 -10.20 15.46 -1.94
CA VAL A 493 -11.18 16.50 -2.22
C VAL A 493 -11.87 16.14 -3.54
N LEU A 494 -13.19 15.97 -3.48
CA LEU A 494 -14.02 15.57 -4.61
C LEU A 494 -14.85 16.74 -5.16
N ASP A 495 -15.13 16.72 -6.46
CA ASP A 495 -16.02 17.67 -7.13
C ASP A 495 -17.51 17.28 -6.98
N SER A 496 -18.40 18.00 -7.67
CA SER A 496 -19.85 17.72 -7.63
C SER A 496 -20.26 16.39 -8.26
N ASN A 497 -19.35 15.72 -8.98
CA ASN A 497 -19.55 14.40 -9.58
C ASN A 497 -18.83 13.30 -8.79
N ASN A 498 -18.39 13.59 -7.55
CA ASN A 498 -17.55 12.70 -6.72
C ASN A 498 -16.21 12.31 -7.37
N ALA A 499 -15.69 13.10 -8.32
CA ALA A 499 -14.39 12.87 -8.92
C ALA A 499 -13.29 13.66 -8.18
N PRO A 500 -12.07 13.11 -7.99
CA PRO A 500 -10.95 13.84 -7.40
C PRO A 500 -10.59 15.10 -8.19
N ILE A 501 -10.36 16.21 -7.48
CA ILE A 501 -9.99 17.48 -8.12
C ILE A 501 -8.47 17.49 -8.39
N PRO A 502 -8.02 17.64 -9.65
CA PRO A 502 -6.59 17.71 -9.96
C PRO A 502 -5.97 19.01 -9.43
N THR A 503 -4.71 18.93 -9.00
CA THR A 503 -3.94 20.08 -8.44
C THR A 503 -3.35 21.00 -9.51
N TYR A 504 -3.11 20.47 -10.72
CA TYR A 504 -2.55 21.22 -11.84
C TYR A 504 -2.91 20.59 -13.19
N ASP A 505 -2.66 21.33 -14.26
CA ASP A 505 -2.83 20.90 -15.66
C ASP A 505 -1.52 21.04 -16.45
N SER A 506 -1.53 20.72 -17.74
CA SER A 506 -0.34 20.79 -18.59
C SER A 506 0.24 22.20 -18.73
N LEU A 507 -0.59 23.25 -18.67
CA LEU A 507 -0.11 24.63 -18.76
C LEU A 507 0.73 24.99 -17.53
N VAL A 508 0.28 24.57 -16.34
CA VAL A 508 1.04 24.77 -15.09
C VAL A 508 2.41 24.08 -15.16
N ILE A 509 2.51 22.93 -15.82
CA ILE A 509 3.79 22.21 -15.97
C ILE A 509 4.77 23.03 -16.81
N SER A 510 4.34 23.51 -17.98
CA SER A 510 5.18 24.33 -18.85
C SER A 510 5.58 25.65 -18.16
N GLU A 511 4.68 26.25 -17.38
CA GLU A 511 4.96 27.46 -16.59
C GLU A 511 5.94 27.20 -15.44
N MET A 512 5.81 26.06 -14.75
CA MET A 512 6.71 25.62 -13.70
C MET A 512 8.10 25.28 -14.25
N ALA A 513 8.19 24.69 -15.45
CA ALA A 513 9.46 24.38 -16.10
C ALA A 513 10.34 25.63 -16.30
N ARG A 514 9.71 26.78 -16.58
CA ARG A 514 10.40 28.07 -16.73
C ARG A 514 11.14 28.49 -15.44
N VAL A 515 10.64 28.12 -14.25
CA VAL A 515 11.28 28.41 -12.94
C VAL A 515 12.67 27.76 -12.86
N PHE A 516 12.84 26.57 -13.42
CA PHE A 516 14.07 25.78 -13.28
C PHE A 516 15.09 26.03 -14.40
N THR A 517 14.82 26.97 -15.30
CA THR A 517 15.74 27.34 -16.38
C THR A 517 16.96 28.09 -15.85
N GLY A 518 18.11 27.95 -16.49
CA GLY A 518 19.35 28.65 -16.14
C GLY A 518 20.13 28.05 -14.96
N LEU A 519 19.69 26.96 -14.34
CA LEU A 519 20.47 26.25 -13.31
C LEU A 519 21.61 25.45 -13.95
N SER A 520 22.84 25.64 -13.47
CA SER A 520 23.99 24.80 -13.85
C SER A 520 24.97 24.65 -12.69
N VAL A 521 25.96 23.76 -12.84
CA VAL A 521 26.98 23.49 -11.82
C VAL A 521 27.69 24.78 -11.42
N SER A 522 27.87 25.01 -10.12
CA SER A 522 28.48 26.25 -9.62
C SER A 522 30.01 26.22 -9.61
N ARG A 523 30.60 25.03 -9.57
CA ARG A 523 32.05 24.79 -9.59
C ARG A 523 32.41 23.71 -10.58
N VAL A 524 33.63 23.79 -11.10
CA VAL A 524 34.24 22.77 -11.96
C VAL A 524 35.69 22.56 -11.53
N SER A 525 36.18 21.32 -11.57
CA SER A 525 37.60 21.05 -11.34
C SER A 525 38.44 21.36 -12.58
N VAL A 526 39.59 21.99 -12.38
CA VAL A 526 40.57 22.24 -13.45
C VAL A 526 41.41 20.99 -13.66
N ARG A 527 41.25 20.33 -14.81
CA ARG A 527 41.87 19.02 -15.17
C ARG A 527 43.36 18.87 -14.87
N ASP A 528 44.15 19.94 -14.92
CA ASP A 528 45.62 19.89 -14.73
C ASP A 528 46.09 20.15 -13.29
N THR A 529 45.21 20.68 -12.41
CA THR A 529 45.61 21.12 -11.06
C THR A 529 44.75 20.56 -9.95
N ASP A 530 43.64 19.89 -10.29
CA ASP A 530 42.66 19.36 -9.34
C ASP A 530 42.14 20.45 -8.36
N THR A 531 42.01 21.67 -8.87
CA THR A 531 41.50 22.82 -8.11
C THR A 531 40.09 23.19 -8.53
N ASP A 532 39.26 23.51 -7.54
CA ASP A 532 37.85 23.84 -7.73
C ASP A 532 37.68 25.34 -8.00
N VAL A 533 37.35 25.68 -9.25
CA VAL A 533 37.10 27.06 -9.65
C VAL A 533 35.60 27.32 -9.82
N GLU A 534 35.20 28.57 -9.67
CA GLU A 534 33.83 28.98 -9.95
C GLU A 534 33.52 28.81 -11.43
N ASN A 535 32.36 28.21 -11.74
CA ASN A 535 31.94 27.98 -13.11
C ASN A 535 31.41 29.27 -13.74
N THR A 536 31.99 29.67 -14.87
CA THR A 536 31.55 30.85 -15.65
C THR A 536 30.90 30.48 -16.98
N ASN A 537 30.76 29.18 -17.28
CA ASN A 537 30.15 28.67 -18.50
C ASN A 537 28.94 27.80 -18.15
N PHE A 538 27.74 28.22 -18.54
CA PHE A 538 26.51 27.46 -18.33
C PHE A 538 26.61 26.03 -18.85
N ASN A 539 27.23 25.84 -20.02
CA ASN A 539 27.39 24.56 -20.70
C ASN A 539 28.64 23.77 -20.26
N ALA A 540 29.24 24.10 -19.10
CA ALA A 540 30.35 23.31 -18.59
C ALA A 540 29.85 21.90 -18.20
N ASP A 541 30.42 20.86 -18.81
CA ASP A 541 30.08 19.47 -18.49
C ASP A 541 31.33 18.59 -18.46
N ASP A 542 31.69 18.12 -17.27
CA ASP A 542 32.72 17.09 -17.05
C ASP A 542 32.16 15.96 -16.17
N ARG A 543 30.82 15.76 -16.18
CA ARG A 543 30.10 14.81 -15.31
C ARG A 543 30.46 13.35 -15.56
N ASN A 544 30.98 13.03 -16.74
CA ASN A 544 31.46 11.69 -17.10
C ASN A 544 32.88 11.37 -16.58
N SER A 545 33.57 12.33 -15.96
CA SER A 545 34.91 12.12 -15.40
C SER A 545 34.83 11.68 -13.95
N SER A 546 35.25 10.45 -13.65
CA SER A 546 35.30 9.92 -12.28
C SER A 546 36.24 10.70 -11.35
N GLY A 547 37.20 11.46 -11.91
CA GLY A 547 38.11 12.31 -11.16
C GLY A 547 37.56 13.70 -10.80
N ASN A 548 36.49 14.18 -11.45
CA ASN A 548 35.98 15.54 -11.23
C ASN A 548 34.73 15.52 -10.34
N GLN A 549 34.95 15.69 -9.03
CA GLN A 549 33.88 15.61 -8.02
C GLN A 549 33.32 16.97 -7.60
N ALA A 550 34.01 18.08 -7.89
CA ALA A 550 33.63 19.43 -7.43
C ALA A 550 32.23 19.88 -7.88
N GLN A 551 31.85 19.49 -9.09
CA GLN A 551 30.54 19.79 -9.67
C GLN A 551 29.38 19.08 -8.93
N TRP A 552 29.68 17.96 -8.26
CA TRP A 552 28.70 17.12 -7.57
C TRP A 552 28.51 17.50 -6.11
N THR A 553 29.53 18.09 -5.48
CA THR A 553 29.57 18.40 -4.03
C THR A 553 29.16 19.84 -3.70
N HIS A 554 28.91 20.67 -4.70
CA HIS A 554 28.46 22.06 -4.53
C HIS A 554 27.07 22.26 -5.11
N PRO A 555 26.22 23.10 -4.48
CA PRO A 555 24.90 23.41 -5.03
C PRO A 555 25.02 24.09 -6.40
N MET A 556 24.08 23.79 -7.30
CA MET A 556 23.91 24.48 -8.57
C MET A 556 23.63 25.97 -8.36
N ARG A 557 23.88 26.76 -9.40
CA ARG A 557 23.61 28.20 -9.42
C ARG A 557 22.93 28.63 -10.71
N PHE A 558 22.26 29.78 -10.68
CA PHE A 558 21.67 30.39 -11.86
C PHE A 558 22.70 31.09 -12.75
N PHE A 559 22.51 30.95 -14.05
CA PHE A 559 23.13 31.73 -15.12
C PHE A 559 22.03 32.59 -15.76
N PRO A 560 21.98 33.91 -15.46
CA PRO A 560 20.84 34.76 -15.82
C PRO A 560 20.51 34.77 -17.31
N ASP A 561 21.54 34.73 -18.18
CA ASP A 561 21.36 34.73 -19.64
C ASP A 561 20.49 33.56 -20.13
N PHE A 562 20.35 32.49 -19.34
CA PHE A 562 19.61 31.25 -19.67
C PHE A 562 18.33 31.06 -18.84
N HIS A 563 18.05 31.92 -17.86
CA HIS A 563 16.84 31.86 -17.03
C HIS A 563 15.72 32.75 -17.60
N ASP A 564 14.48 32.28 -17.53
CA ASP A 564 13.29 33.04 -17.89
C ASP A 564 12.82 33.88 -16.69
N PHE A 565 12.90 35.21 -16.77
CA PHE A 565 12.45 36.14 -15.72
C PHE A 565 11.03 36.68 -15.93
N GLY A 566 10.29 36.15 -16.91
CA GLY A 566 8.90 36.53 -17.15
C GLY A 566 7.97 36.08 -16.03
N GLU A 567 6.78 36.68 -15.98
CA GLU A 567 5.69 36.24 -15.10
C GLU A 567 5.39 34.76 -15.34
N LYS A 568 5.10 34.01 -14.27
CA LYS A 568 4.76 32.59 -14.32
C LYS A 568 3.45 32.33 -13.59
N ARG A 569 2.54 31.60 -14.23
CA ARG A 569 1.23 31.24 -13.68
C ARG A 569 1.23 29.76 -13.32
N LEU A 570 1.34 29.48 -12.02
CA LEU A 570 1.50 28.13 -11.51
C LEU A 570 0.13 27.53 -11.13
N PHE A 571 0.13 26.62 -10.16
CA PHE A 571 -1.03 25.88 -9.69
C PHE A 571 -2.08 26.74 -8.96
N THR A 572 -3.28 26.19 -8.80
CA THR A 572 -4.36 26.79 -8.02
C THR A 572 -4.49 26.05 -6.71
N ASP A 573 -4.53 26.80 -5.61
CA ASP A 573 -4.73 26.24 -4.27
C ASP A 573 -5.84 27.02 -3.56
N GLN A 574 -6.80 26.30 -2.97
CA GLN A 574 -7.97 26.89 -2.30
C GLN A 574 -8.71 27.94 -3.16
N GLY A 575 -8.77 27.71 -4.48
CA GLY A 575 -9.39 28.61 -5.44
C GLY A 575 -8.59 29.88 -5.77
N GLN A 576 -7.33 29.98 -5.35
CA GLN A 576 -6.41 31.06 -5.68
C GLN A 576 -5.29 30.56 -6.60
N GLN A 577 -5.15 31.16 -7.77
CA GLN A 577 -4.04 30.86 -8.68
C GLN A 577 -2.74 31.49 -8.14
N ARG A 578 -1.66 30.70 -8.07
CA ARG A 578 -0.33 31.20 -7.73
C ARG A 578 0.31 31.85 -8.94
N VAL A 579 0.71 33.10 -8.80
CA VAL A 579 1.37 33.88 -9.85
C VAL A 579 2.68 34.40 -9.30
N ILE A 580 3.77 34.10 -9.99
CA ILE A 580 5.11 34.61 -9.71
C ILE A 580 5.33 35.79 -10.64
N GLU A 581 5.48 36.98 -10.05
CA GLU A 581 5.65 38.23 -10.80
C GLU A 581 6.98 38.23 -11.56
N GLY A 582 6.99 38.83 -12.75
CA GLY A 582 8.20 38.98 -13.55
C GLY A 582 9.25 39.88 -12.88
N ARG A 583 10.54 39.58 -13.09
CA ARG A 583 11.66 40.21 -12.37
C ARG A 583 12.75 40.73 -13.31
N SER A 584 13.66 41.51 -12.74
CA SER A 584 14.87 41.96 -13.46
C SER A 584 15.90 40.84 -13.53
N GLU A 585 16.56 40.71 -14.67
CA GLU A 585 17.59 39.70 -14.90
C GLU A 585 18.79 39.86 -13.95
N SER A 586 18.93 38.91 -13.01
CA SER A 586 20.08 38.78 -12.10
C SER A 586 20.04 37.45 -11.37
N ILE A 587 21.19 36.99 -10.87
CA ILE A 587 21.28 35.76 -10.07
C ILE A 587 20.38 35.88 -8.83
N VAL A 588 20.44 37.01 -8.13
CA VAL A 588 19.65 37.28 -6.92
C VAL A 588 18.14 37.21 -7.20
N SER A 589 17.68 37.74 -8.33
CA SER A 589 16.25 37.71 -8.67
C SER A 589 15.77 36.29 -8.99
N ALA A 590 16.61 35.46 -9.62
CA ALA A 590 16.31 34.07 -9.89
C ALA A 590 16.30 33.22 -8.60
N ASP A 591 17.27 33.45 -7.71
CA ASP A 591 17.30 32.76 -6.40
C ASP A 591 16.05 33.08 -5.56
N GLN A 592 15.69 34.36 -5.46
CA GLN A 592 14.47 34.77 -4.78
C GLN A 592 13.21 34.21 -5.44
N GLU A 593 13.26 33.86 -6.74
CA GLU A 593 12.10 33.36 -7.49
C GLU A 593 11.90 31.91 -7.11
N LEU A 594 12.98 31.14 -7.15
CA LEU A 594 13.00 29.77 -6.70
C LEU A 594 12.54 29.66 -5.24
N ASP A 595 13.04 30.52 -4.33
CA ASP A 595 12.64 30.48 -2.93
C ASP A 595 11.13 30.75 -2.74
N GLU A 596 10.55 31.69 -3.51
CA GLU A 596 9.10 31.95 -3.50
C GLU A 596 8.30 30.75 -4.01
N VAL A 597 8.78 30.10 -5.08
CA VAL A 597 8.13 28.91 -5.65
C VAL A 597 8.20 27.72 -4.70
N ILE A 598 9.35 27.47 -4.07
CA ILE A 598 9.51 26.39 -3.08
C ILE A 598 8.58 26.62 -1.89
N SER A 599 8.49 27.85 -1.38
CA SER A 599 7.56 28.17 -0.30
C SER A 599 6.09 27.96 -0.71
N ALA A 600 5.73 28.33 -1.95
CA ALA A 600 4.38 28.08 -2.47
C ALA A 600 4.07 26.57 -2.62
N LEU A 601 5.05 25.76 -3.05
CA LEU A 601 4.91 24.30 -3.18
C LEU A 601 4.70 23.65 -1.80
N VAL A 602 5.50 24.02 -0.80
CA VAL A 602 5.40 23.46 0.56
C VAL A 602 4.15 23.95 1.29
N GLY A 603 3.77 25.22 1.09
CA GLY A 603 2.57 25.81 1.67
C GLY A 603 1.25 25.43 0.98
N HIS A 604 1.28 24.65 -0.10
CA HIS A 604 0.07 24.15 -0.75
C HIS A 604 -0.74 23.24 0.19
N SER A 605 -2.07 23.37 0.20
CA SER A 605 -2.92 22.70 1.20
C SER A 605 -2.80 21.17 1.26
N SER A 606 -2.49 20.53 0.13
CA SER A 606 -2.27 19.07 0.03
C SER A 606 -0.85 18.61 0.35
N THR A 607 0.15 19.49 0.45
CA THR A 607 1.55 19.06 0.68
C THR A 607 1.72 18.48 2.07
N ALA A 608 1.24 19.17 3.10
CA ALA A 608 1.33 18.70 4.48
C ALA A 608 0.70 17.30 4.70
N PRO A 609 -0.57 17.02 4.33
CA PRO A 609 -1.15 15.68 4.50
C PRO A 609 -0.45 14.62 3.65
N ARG A 610 -0.02 14.95 2.42
CA ARG A 610 0.66 14.00 1.53
C ARG A 610 2.03 13.57 2.08
N ILE A 611 2.89 14.54 2.41
CA ILE A 611 4.24 14.25 2.94
C ILE A 611 4.15 13.58 4.31
N SER A 612 3.18 13.98 5.15
CA SER A 612 2.91 13.33 6.43
C SER A 612 2.53 11.85 6.26
N GLY A 613 1.59 11.55 5.35
CA GLY A 613 1.19 10.17 5.04
C GLY A 613 2.37 9.31 4.59
N LEU A 614 3.18 9.81 3.64
CA LEU A 614 4.37 9.10 3.14
C LEU A 614 5.40 8.84 4.25
N LEU A 615 5.67 9.82 5.11
CA LEU A 615 6.63 9.65 6.22
C LEU A 615 6.11 8.64 7.27
N ILE A 616 4.81 8.65 7.56
CA ILE A 616 4.20 7.65 8.46
C ILE A 616 4.32 6.24 7.85
N GLN A 617 4.03 6.09 6.55
CA GLN A 617 4.22 4.83 5.84
C GLN A 617 5.66 4.33 5.92
N GLN A 618 6.63 5.23 5.75
CA GLN A 618 8.04 4.87 5.82
C GLN A 618 8.49 4.46 7.23
N LEU A 619 7.96 5.08 8.28
CA LEU A 619 8.46 4.91 9.65
C LEU A 619 7.64 3.93 10.50
N VAL A 620 6.30 3.91 10.39
CA VAL A 620 5.42 3.32 11.40
C VAL A 620 4.48 2.25 10.83
N THR A 621 3.59 2.61 9.89
CA THR A 621 2.56 1.70 9.38
C THR A 621 2.12 2.06 7.97
N SER A 622 1.82 1.07 7.14
CA SER A 622 1.36 1.26 5.76
C SER A 622 -0.01 1.92 5.67
N ASN A 623 -0.86 1.79 6.70
CA ASN A 623 -2.26 2.22 6.68
C ASN A 623 -2.61 3.13 7.87
N PRO A 624 -2.03 4.35 7.95
CA PRO A 624 -2.37 5.28 9.02
C PRO A 624 -3.84 5.73 8.95
N SER A 625 -4.45 6.05 10.09
CA SER A 625 -5.77 6.67 10.09
C SER A 625 -5.72 8.11 9.58
N GLY A 626 -6.84 8.62 9.06
CA GLY A 626 -6.93 10.04 8.67
C GLY A 626 -6.69 10.99 9.85
N ALA A 627 -7.09 10.61 11.06
CA ALA A 627 -6.83 11.40 12.27
C ALA A 627 -5.33 11.47 12.59
N TYR A 628 -4.58 10.40 12.34
CA TYR A 628 -3.12 10.39 12.49
C TYR A 628 -2.46 11.30 11.46
N ILE A 629 -2.83 11.17 10.17
CA ILE A 629 -2.34 12.07 9.11
C ILE A 629 -2.61 13.53 9.46
N GLN A 630 -3.82 13.85 9.94
CA GLN A 630 -4.19 15.22 10.33
C GLN A 630 -3.32 15.79 11.44
N ARG A 631 -3.01 15.01 12.49
CA ARG A 631 -2.15 15.47 13.60
C ARG A 631 -0.73 15.75 13.11
N VAL A 632 -0.20 14.88 12.26
CA VAL A 632 1.15 15.05 11.69
C VAL A 632 1.19 16.21 10.69
N ALA A 633 0.19 16.34 9.82
CA ALA A 633 0.08 17.45 8.87
C ALA A 633 -0.04 18.82 9.58
N SER A 634 -0.73 18.85 10.73
CA SER A 634 -0.80 20.04 11.58
C SER A 634 0.56 20.39 12.19
N ALA A 635 1.37 19.39 12.57
CA ALA A 635 2.72 19.59 13.08
C ALA A 635 3.72 19.99 11.97
N PHE A 636 3.51 19.49 10.74
CA PHE A 636 4.25 19.91 9.55
C PHE A 636 4.04 21.41 9.29
N GLY A 637 2.79 21.89 9.34
CA GLY A 637 2.47 23.31 9.18
C GLY A 637 2.83 23.87 7.80
N GLU A 638 2.84 25.20 7.63
CA GLU A 638 3.00 25.82 6.31
C GLU A 638 4.41 25.66 5.71
N ASN A 639 5.46 25.60 6.54
CA ASN A 639 6.85 25.52 6.10
C ASN A 639 7.44 24.10 6.17
N GLY A 640 6.71 23.15 6.78
CA GLY A 640 7.18 21.80 7.06
C GLY A 640 8.21 21.71 8.18
N ASP A 641 7.85 22.00 9.44
CA ASP A 641 8.75 21.81 10.59
C ASP A 641 9.07 20.31 10.77
N MET A 642 10.27 19.90 10.38
CA MET A 642 10.63 18.47 10.37
C MET A 642 10.74 17.92 11.78
N ARG A 643 11.27 18.68 12.75
CA ARG A 643 11.39 18.18 14.14
C ARG A 643 10.01 17.94 14.74
N ALA A 644 9.10 18.89 14.58
CA ALA A 644 7.72 18.75 15.06
C ALA A 644 7.00 17.59 14.36
N THR A 645 7.17 17.47 13.04
CA THR A 645 6.60 16.37 12.24
C THR A 645 7.07 15.01 12.74
N ILE A 646 8.37 14.82 12.93
CA ILE A 646 8.96 13.53 13.37
C ILE A 646 8.47 13.14 14.76
N LYS A 647 8.38 14.11 15.68
CA LYS A 647 7.79 13.87 17.01
C LYS A 647 6.33 13.49 16.91
N ALA A 648 5.54 14.19 16.08
CA ALA A 648 4.13 13.88 15.87
C ALA A 648 3.93 12.47 15.28
N ILE A 649 4.84 11.99 14.43
CA ILE A 649 4.84 10.61 13.92
C ILE A 649 5.17 9.63 15.06
N LEU A 650 6.37 9.73 15.63
CA LEU A 650 6.89 8.68 16.50
C LEU A 650 6.22 8.63 17.89
N LEU A 651 5.55 9.71 18.31
CA LEU A 651 4.87 9.79 19.61
C LEU A 651 3.35 9.66 19.51
N ASP A 652 2.81 9.46 18.30
CA ASP A 652 1.36 9.34 18.12
C ASP A 652 0.79 8.15 18.89
N GLN A 653 -0.46 8.29 19.31
CA GLN A 653 -1.19 7.23 19.97
C GLN A 653 -1.31 5.96 19.11
N GLU A 654 -1.42 6.07 17.78
CA GLU A 654 -1.45 4.90 16.90
C GLU A 654 -0.07 4.23 16.79
N ALA A 655 1.02 4.98 16.94
CA ALA A 655 2.37 4.42 16.97
C ALA A 655 2.69 3.74 18.32
N ARG A 656 2.21 4.31 19.43
CA ARG A 656 2.67 3.99 20.80
C ARG A 656 1.66 3.26 21.68
N ASN A 657 0.43 3.08 21.21
CA ASN A 657 -0.53 2.23 21.90
C ASN A 657 -0.17 0.75 21.66
N PRO A 658 0.03 -0.07 22.71
CA PRO A 658 0.31 -1.50 22.53
C PRO A 658 -0.88 -2.29 21.98
N ASN A 659 -2.12 -1.82 22.14
CA ASN A 659 -3.31 -2.51 21.64
C ASN A 659 -3.42 -2.52 20.10
N VAL A 660 -2.62 -1.69 19.40
CA VAL A 660 -2.59 -1.70 17.93
C VAL A 660 -2.02 -2.99 17.35
N ILE A 661 -1.38 -3.84 18.16
CA ILE A 661 -0.84 -5.13 17.71
C ILE A 661 -1.94 -6.09 17.24
N ASP A 662 -3.14 -5.97 17.83
CA ASP A 662 -4.33 -6.75 17.51
C ASP A 662 -5.17 -6.12 16.38
N VAL A 663 -4.78 -4.93 15.92
CA VAL A 663 -5.46 -4.25 14.80
C VAL A 663 -4.95 -4.84 13.49
N GLU A 664 -5.86 -5.46 12.73
CA GLU A 664 -5.53 -6.17 11.49
C GLU A 664 -4.91 -5.27 10.41
N SER A 665 -5.25 -3.98 10.39
CA SER A 665 -4.71 -3.00 9.43
C SER A 665 -3.39 -2.37 9.86
N PHE A 666 -2.94 -2.61 11.10
CA PHE A 666 -1.75 -1.95 11.64
C PHE A 666 -0.46 -2.72 11.34
N GLY A 667 0.61 -1.94 11.13
CA GLY A 667 1.96 -2.42 10.85
C GLY A 667 2.36 -2.17 9.41
N LYS A 668 3.52 -2.71 9.02
CA LYS A 668 4.03 -2.66 7.66
C LYS A 668 4.98 -3.83 7.38
N GLN A 669 5.15 -4.16 6.11
CA GLN A 669 6.16 -5.14 5.70
C GLN A 669 7.57 -4.55 5.91
N LYS A 670 8.46 -5.31 6.56
CA LYS A 670 9.87 -4.94 6.77
C LYS A 670 10.61 -5.20 5.45
N SER A 671 11.11 -4.15 4.81
CA SER A 671 11.85 -4.29 3.55
C SER A 671 13.14 -5.10 3.76
N PRO A 672 13.68 -5.77 2.72
CA PRO A 672 14.91 -6.56 2.84
C PRO A 672 16.10 -5.79 3.42
N LEU A 673 16.22 -4.50 3.08
CA LEU A 673 17.22 -3.61 3.67
C LEU A 673 17.09 -3.52 5.20
N PHE A 674 15.88 -3.26 5.71
CA PHE A 674 15.65 -3.16 7.16
C PHE A 674 15.74 -4.49 7.88
N GLN A 675 15.40 -5.61 7.21
CA GLN A 675 15.64 -6.95 7.74
C GLN A 675 17.14 -7.17 8.00
N LEU A 676 17.99 -6.88 7.00
CA LEU A 676 19.44 -7.02 7.12
C LEU A 676 20.04 -6.05 8.13
N THR A 677 19.71 -4.76 8.09
CA THR A 677 20.28 -3.79 9.04
C THR A 677 19.86 -4.07 10.47
N SER A 678 18.60 -4.47 10.70
CA SER A 678 18.12 -4.79 12.04
C SER A 678 18.83 -6.00 12.61
N PHE A 679 19.03 -7.02 11.78
CA PHE A 679 19.80 -8.20 12.16
C PHE A 679 21.26 -7.87 12.47
N MET A 680 21.91 -7.10 11.60
CA MET A 680 23.30 -6.67 11.79
C MET A 680 23.49 -5.92 13.10
N ARG A 681 22.57 -5.00 13.43
CA ARG A 681 22.61 -4.23 14.69
C ARG A 681 22.32 -5.09 15.91
N MET A 682 21.30 -5.95 15.87
CA MET A 682 20.97 -6.85 16.98
C MET A 682 22.11 -7.82 17.30
N THR A 683 22.82 -8.29 16.27
CA THR A 683 23.93 -9.25 16.41
C THR A 683 25.30 -8.60 16.61
N ASP A 684 25.35 -7.27 16.74
CA ASP A 684 26.57 -6.51 17.00
C ASP A 684 27.68 -6.85 15.99
N VAL A 685 27.34 -6.77 14.69
CA VAL A 685 28.30 -7.10 13.64
C VAL A 685 29.48 -6.13 13.64
N SER A 686 30.67 -6.66 13.44
CA SER A 686 31.90 -5.86 13.41
C SER A 686 32.94 -6.48 12.47
N SER A 687 33.90 -5.65 12.05
CA SER A 687 35.15 -6.10 11.42
C SER A 687 36.33 -5.88 12.38
N GLN A 688 37.57 -6.20 11.99
CA GLN A 688 38.75 -5.83 12.79
C GLN A 688 39.29 -4.45 12.41
N PHE A 689 38.56 -3.72 11.56
CA PHE A 689 38.95 -2.44 11.01
C PHE A 689 38.16 -1.32 11.71
N TYR A 690 38.67 -0.87 12.86
CA TYR A 690 38.04 0.16 13.70
C TYR A 690 38.02 1.55 13.04
N LEU A 691 37.02 2.37 13.31
CA LEU A 691 36.93 3.70 12.69
C LEU A 691 37.97 4.69 13.22
N ASP A 692 38.47 4.47 14.44
CA ASP A 692 39.41 5.37 15.13
C ASP A 692 40.89 5.11 14.84
N GLY A 693 41.20 4.25 13.86
CA GLY A 693 42.58 3.94 13.53
C GLY A 693 43.26 2.94 14.46
N ARG A 694 42.60 2.42 15.50
CA ARG A 694 43.27 1.41 16.32
C ARG A 694 43.51 0.14 15.49
N ASN A 695 44.76 -0.30 15.49
CA ASN A 695 45.27 -1.45 14.73
C ASN A 695 45.51 -1.20 13.22
N HIS A 696 45.44 0.03 12.72
CA HIS A 696 45.81 0.36 11.33
C HIS A 696 46.14 1.86 11.16
N ASP A 697 47.01 2.23 10.21
CA ASP A 697 47.44 3.64 10.01
C ASP A 697 46.42 4.49 9.22
N ILE A 698 45.12 4.34 9.50
CA ILE A 698 44.03 5.06 8.80
C ILE A 698 43.14 5.72 9.83
N GLU A 699 43.00 7.04 9.75
CA GLU A 699 42.11 7.81 10.61
C GLU A 699 41.01 8.41 9.73
N PHE A 700 39.76 7.98 9.93
CA PHE A 700 38.63 8.61 9.26
C PHE A 700 38.39 10.00 9.86
N ALA A 701 38.10 10.98 9.02
CA ALA A 701 37.74 12.30 9.50
C ALA A 701 36.53 12.20 10.43
N ASN A 702 36.58 12.89 11.56
CA ASN A 702 35.52 12.88 12.57
C ASN A 702 35.18 11.47 13.12
N ALA A 703 36.15 10.54 13.14
CA ALA A 703 35.97 9.21 13.74
C ALA A 703 35.52 9.27 15.22
N ASP A 704 35.81 10.37 15.92
CA ASP A 704 35.37 10.67 17.28
C ASP A 704 33.84 10.86 17.42
N ARG A 705 33.10 10.96 16.30
CA ARG A 705 31.63 10.98 16.26
C ARG A 705 30.99 9.60 16.30
N PHE A 706 31.77 8.52 16.08
CA PHE A 706 31.30 7.15 16.19
C PHE A 706 31.54 6.59 17.60
N ASP A 707 30.86 5.49 17.93
CA ASP A 707 31.16 4.72 19.12
C ASP A 707 32.60 4.18 19.08
N SER A 708 33.25 4.07 20.25
CA SER A 708 34.70 3.76 20.36
C SER A 708 35.10 2.36 19.87
N ASP A 709 34.14 1.48 19.69
CA ASP A 709 34.20 0.12 19.16
C ASP A 709 33.59 0.02 17.75
N GLY A 710 33.15 1.14 17.17
CA GLY A 710 32.65 1.23 15.81
C GLY A 710 33.73 0.80 14.80
N THR A 711 33.32 -0.02 13.83
CA THR A 711 34.19 -0.56 12.79
C THR A 711 33.68 -0.19 11.41
N PHE A 712 34.57 -0.07 10.43
CA PHE A 712 34.17 0.14 9.06
C PHE A 712 33.74 -1.20 8.45
N LEU A 713 32.56 -1.21 7.82
CA LEU A 713 31.89 -2.43 7.35
C LEU A 713 32.04 -2.58 5.84
N ARG A 714 32.97 -3.44 5.41
CA ARG A 714 33.13 -3.85 3.99
C ARG A 714 32.18 -5.00 3.65
N VAL A 715 30.90 -4.68 3.63
CA VAL A 715 29.84 -5.63 3.31
C VAL A 715 29.91 -6.04 1.85
N GLY A 716 30.06 -7.33 1.56
CA GLY A 716 29.98 -7.86 0.20
C GLY A 716 28.62 -7.58 -0.46
N ALA A 717 28.52 -7.79 -1.76
CA ALA A 717 27.26 -7.56 -2.48
C ALA A 717 26.16 -8.51 -1.97
N PHE A 718 25.28 -8.00 -1.12
CA PHE A 718 23.99 -8.61 -0.81
C PHE A 718 23.07 -8.49 -2.02
N SER A 719 22.34 -9.55 -2.32
CA SER A 719 21.39 -9.61 -3.45
C SER A 719 20.05 -9.00 -3.06
N THR A 720 20.08 -7.79 -2.49
CA THR A 720 18.86 -7.09 -2.08
C THR A 720 18.30 -6.26 -3.23
N ASP A 721 17.00 -6.37 -3.47
CA ASP A 721 16.25 -5.52 -4.42
C ASP A 721 15.98 -4.10 -3.88
N HIS A 722 16.60 -3.73 -2.74
CA HIS A 722 16.44 -2.43 -2.08
C HIS A 722 17.81 -1.84 -1.70
N ILE A 723 18.56 -1.39 -2.71
CA ILE A 723 19.92 -0.85 -2.56
C ILE A 723 19.88 0.66 -2.30
N ASN A 724 20.59 1.15 -1.28
CA ASN A 724 20.62 2.56 -0.93
C ASN A 724 20.96 3.48 -2.13
N LEU A 725 20.10 4.46 -2.42
CA LEU A 725 20.21 5.43 -3.53
C LEU A 725 20.38 4.80 -4.92
N ALA A 726 19.75 3.65 -5.16
CA ALA A 726 19.76 2.94 -6.43
C ALA A 726 18.34 2.54 -6.86
N ALA A 727 17.37 3.45 -6.68
CA ALA A 727 15.99 3.20 -7.07
C ALA A 727 15.88 2.94 -8.59
N PRO A 728 15.06 1.98 -9.04
CA PRO A 728 14.96 1.63 -10.45
C PRO A 728 14.31 2.74 -11.29
N SER A 729 13.52 3.61 -10.67
CA SER A 729 12.87 4.75 -11.33
C SER A 729 12.60 5.89 -10.33
N VAL A 730 12.13 7.03 -10.84
CA VAL A 730 11.70 8.16 -9.99
C VAL A 730 10.51 7.80 -9.09
N PHE A 731 9.74 6.76 -9.45
CA PHE A 731 8.65 6.21 -8.64
C PHE A 731 9.13 5.30 -7.49
N ASN A 732 10.44 5.25 -7.26
CA ASN A 732 11.10 4.48 -6.21
C ASN A 732 11.11 2.95 -6.47
N PHE A 733 11.54 2.18 -5.47
CA PHE A 733 11.55 0.70 -5.44
C PHE A 733 10.16 0.07 -5.42
N TYR A 734 9.22 0.75 -4.80
CA TYR A 734 7.84 0.32 -4.63
C TYR A 734 6.95 1.55 -4.49
N SER A 735 5.68 1.36 -4.78
CA SER A 735 4.68 2.40 -4.73
C SER A 735 4.08 2.57 -3.34
N PRO A 736 3.88 3.81 -2.85
CA PRO A 736 3.18 4.07 -1.59
C PRO A 736 1.70 3.64 -1.59
N ASP A 737 1.10 3.48 -2.78
CA ASP A 737 -0.30 3.06 -2.97
C ASP A 737 -0.42 1.59 -3.42
N TYR A 738 0.65 0.80 -3.31
CA TYR A 738 0.60 -0.58 -3.76
C TYR A 738 -0.27 -1.40 -2.80
N SER A 739 -1.32 -2.02 -3.33
CA SER A 739 -2.24 -2.89 -2.60
C SER A 739 -2.19 -4.27 -3.23
N PRO A 740 -1.73 -5.31 -2.51
CA PRO A 740 -1.82 -6.67 -2.98
C PRO A 740 -3.28 -7.04 -3.30
N PRO A 741 -3.54 -7.74 -4.42
CA PRO A 741 -4.89 -8.23 -4.72
C PRO A 741 -5.46 -9.13 -3.61
N GLY A 742 -6.79 -9.13 -3.46
CA GLY A 742 -7.50 -9.93 -2.44
C GLY A 742 -7.84 -9.13 -1.19
N GLU A 743 -7.60 -9.69 0.00
CA GLU A 743 -8.03 -9.13 1.29
C GLU A 743 -7.56 -7.68 1.52
N PHE A 744 -6.33 -7.34 1.10
CA PHE A 744 -5.81 -5.97 1.24
C PHE A 744 -6.65 -5.00 0.40
N ALA A 745 -6.77 -5.25 -0.90
CA ALA A 745 -7.56 -4.40 -1.80
C ALA A 745 -9.04 -4.31 -1.38
N ASN A 746 -9.66 -5.44 -0.99
CA ASN A 746 -11.06 -5.48 -0.55
C ASN A 746 -11.29 -4.56 0.67
N ARG A 747 -10.32 -4.52 1.58
CA ARG A 747 -10.34 -3.69 2.78
C ARG A 747 -9.76 -2.29 2.57
N SER A 748 -9.42 -1.91 1.33
CA SER A 748 -8.79 -0.62 1.00
C SER A 748 -7.46 -0.39 1.73
N LEU A 749 -6.70 -1.46 1.96
CA LEU A 749 -5.40 -1.43 2.62
C LEU A 749 -4.28 -1.49 1.58
N VAL A 750 -3.20 -0.76 1.83
CA VAL A 750 -1.96 -0.80 1.07
C VAL A 750 -0.88 -1.55 1.85
N ALA A 751 0.05 -2.16 1.13
CA ALA A 751 1.24 -2.80 1.69
C ALA A 751 2.45 -2.55 0.77
N PRO A 752 2.96 -1.30 0.72
CA PRO A 752 3.95 -0.85 -0.26
C PRO A 752 5.14 -1.79 -0.43
N GLU A 753 5.80 -2.15 0.66
CA GLU A 753 7.03 -2.95 0.62
C GLU A 753 6.79 -4.42 0.19
N MET A 754 5.54 -4.89 0.12
CA MET A 754 5.23 -6.21 -0.45
C MET A 754 5.41 -6.25 -1.96
N GLU A 755 5.49 -5.10 -2.64
CA GLU A 755 5.82 -5.05 -4.08
C GLU A 755 7.23 -5.60 -4.36
N LEU A 756 8.14 -5.47 -3.38
CA LEU A 756 9.48 -6.07 -3.44
C LEU A 756 9.50 -7.56 -3.10
N LEU A 757 8.40 -8.13 -2.58
CA LEU A 757 8.38 -9.49 -2.04
C LEU A 757 8.08 -10.51 -3.15
N THR A 758 9.09 -10.83 -3.94
CA THR A 758 9.02 -11.89 -4.96
C THR A 758 9.59 -13.21 -4.43
N GLU A 759 9.32 -14.33 -5.12
CA GLU A 759 9.95 -15.61 -4.78
C GLU A 759 11.48 -15.50 -4.81
N THR A 760 12.04 -14.78 -5.80
CA THR A 760 13.48 -14.57 -5.94
C THR A 760 14.05 -13.75 -4.80
N SER A 761 13.44 -12.61 -4.48
CA SER A 761 13.92 -11.72 -3.41
C SER A 761 13.89 -12.39 -2.03
N LEU A 762 12.90 -13.27 -1.78
CA LEU A 762 12.81 -14.10 -0.58
C LEU A 762 14.00 -15.05 -0.47
N PHE A 763 14.31 -15.81 -1.53
CA PHE A 763 15.46 -16.71 -1.55
C PHE A 763 16.79 -15.96 -1.41
N ASP A 764 16.92 -14.80 -2.04
CA ASP A 764 18.13 -13.99 -1.97
C ASP A 764 18.35 -13.43 -0.56
N THR A 765 17.31 -12.90 0.09
CA THR A 765 17.38 -12.44 1.50
C THR A 765 17.76 -13.59 2.44
N ILE A 766 17.18 -14.77 2.25
CA ILE A 766 17.52 -15.99 3.00
C ILE A 766 19.00 -16.34 2.83
N ASN A 767 19.52 -16.29 1.59
CA ASN A 767 20.91 -16.60 1.28
C ASN A 767 21.86 -15.56 1.91
N ASP A 768 21.50 -14.28 1.91
CA ASP A 768 22.29 -13.21 2.52
C ASP A 768 22.42 -13.41 4.04
N PHE A 769 21.33 -13.76 4.72
CA PHE A 769 21.38 -14.16 6.13
C PHE A 769 22.28 -15.36 6.36
N PHE A 770 22.13 -16.41 5.53
CA PHE A 770 22.98 -17.61 5.63
C PHE A 770 24.46 -17.28 5.48
N LEU A 771 24.83 -16.46 4.49
CA LEU A 771 26.21 -16.04 4.26
C LEU A 771 26.80 -15.31 5.46
N LEU A 772 26.06 -14.33 6.01
CA LEU A 772 26.51 -13.55 7.16
C LEU A 772 26.64 -14.41 8.43
N ILE A 773 25.71 -15.35 8.66
CA ILE A 773 25.70 -16.25 9.82
C ILE A 773 26.84 -17.29 9.75
N ASP A 774 26.99 -17.99 8.61
CA ASP A 774 27.93 -19.12 8.45
C ASP A 774 29.40 -18.65 8.33
N ARG A 775 29.65 -17.57 7.55
CA ARG A 775 31.02 -17.21 7.14
C ARG A 775 31.40 -15.75 7.36
N GLY A 776 30.42 -14.91 7.68
CA GLY A 776 30.57 -13.47 7.56
C GLY A 776 30.62 -13.00 6.11
N THR A 777 30.69 -11.69 5.92
CA THR A 777 30.73 -11.06 4.60
C THR A 777 31.98 -10.20 4.44
N ALA A 778 32.56 -10.22 3.24
CA ALA A 778 33.67 -9.36 2.87
C ALA A 778 33.55 -9.08 1.36
N ASP A 779 33.84 -7.86 0.95
CA ASP A 779 33.93 -7.52 -0.47
C ASP A 779 34.94 -8.42 -1.20
N SER A 780 34.47 -9.08 -2.27
CA SER A 780 35.27 -9.98 -3.12
C SER A 780 36.07 -9.23 -4.19
N GLY A 781 35.73 -7.97 -4.46
CA GLY A 781 36.41 -7.06 -5.39
C GLY A 781 37.65 -6.38 -4.81
N ALA A 782 37.80 -6.39 -3.49
CA ALA A 782 39.05 -6.03 -2.85
C ALA A 782 40.14 -6.96 -3.36
N ARG A 783 41.04 -6.43 -4.19
CA ARG A 783 42.32 -7.08 -4.49
C ARG A 783 42.99 -7.36 -3.16
N ALA A 784 42.79 -8.55 -2.61
CA ALA A 784 43.36 -9.01 -1.34
C ALA A 784 44.90 -8.90 -1.31
N ASP A 785 45.49 -8.70 -2.49
CA ASP A 785 46.92 -8.62 -2.74
C ASP A 785 47.43 -7.18 -2.97
N ALA A 786 46.54 -6.18 -3.14
CA ALA A 786 46.93 -4.81 -3.47
C ALA A 786 47.06 -3.87 -2.26
N TYR A 787 46.50 -4.24 -1.11
CA TYR A 787 46.34 -3.34 0.02
C TYR A 787 46.70 -4.02 1.35
N SER A 788 47.20 -3.24 2.32
CA SER A 788 47.83 -3.70 3.57
C SER A 788 46.90 -4.35 4.61
N LEU A 789 45.67 -4.71 4.24
CA LEU A 789 44.67 -5.33 5.12
C LEU A 789 44.37 -6.76 4.65
N SER A 790 44.47 -7.73 5.56
CA SER A 790 44.10 -9.13 5.27
C SER A 790 42.59 -9.28 5.08
N ARG A 791 42.18 -10.32 4.36
CA ARG A 791 40.75 -10.65 4.19
C ARG A 791 40.06 -10.82 5.55
N THR A 792 40.71 -11.46 6.52
CA THR A 792 40.19 -11.66 7.87
C THR A 792 39.91 -10.35 8.60
N GLU A 793 40.78 -9.34 8.45
CA GLU A 793 40.58 -8.04 9.09
C GLU A 793 39.38 -7.29 8.50
N GLN A 794 39.07 -7.53 7.23
CA GLN A 794 37.98 -6.90 6.49
C GLN A 794 36.65 -7.65 6.61
N THR A 795 36.66 -8.93 6.98
CA THR A 795 35.43 -9.72 7.12
C THR A 795 34.57 -9.17 8.24
N VAL A 796 33.35 -8.78 7.89
CA VAL A 796 32.28 -8.42 8.81
C VAL A 796 31.65 -9.70 9.34
N VAL A 797 31.62 -9.86 10.66
CA VAL A 797 31.13 -11.07 11.36
C VAL A 797 30.19 -10.69 12.50
N ILE A 798 29.25 -11.58 12.82
CA ILE A 798 28.36 -11.44 13.99
C ILE A 798 29.11 -11.67 15.30
N ASN A 799 28.67 -11.02 16.39
CA ASN A 799 29.22 -11.25 17.73
C ASN A 799 28.66 -12.54 18.36
N ARG A 800 29.25 -13.69 18.00
CA ARG A 800 28.83 -15.00 18.51
C ARG A 800 29.06 -15.17 20.02
N GLN A 801 30.04 -14.45 20.59
CA GLN A 801 30.39 -14.60 22.00
C GLN A 801 29.26 -14.13 22.92
N ASN A 802 28.68 -12.95 22.63
CA ASN A 802 27.58 -12.41 23.41
C ASN A 802 26.34 -13.32 23.32
N LEU A 803 26.01 -13.80 22.12
CA LEU A 803 24.84 -14.66 21.91
C LEU A 803 24.98 -16.04 22.57
N ASN A 804 26.17 -16.66 22.50
CA ASN A 804 26.43 -17.91 23.22
C ASN A 804 26.33 -17.71 24.74
N ALA A 805 26.79 -16.57 25.27
CA ALA A 805 26.69 -16.27 26.70
C ALA A 805 25.24 -16.20 27.19
N ILE A 806 24.29 -15.75 26.36
CA ILE A 806 22.86 -15.74 26.69
C ILE A 806 22.37 -17.16 26.95
N TYR A 807 22.69 -18.10 26.06
CA TYR A 807 22.31 -19.51 26.21
C TYR A 807 23.04 -20.19 27.38
N ASP A 808 24.34 -19.98 27.49
CA ASP A 808 25.18 -20.67 28.50
C ASP A 808 24.81 -20.25 29.93
N ASN A 809 24.51 -18.95 30.12
CA ASN A 809 24.17 -18.39 31.42
C ASN A 809 22.68 -18.53 31.78
N ALA A 810 21.81 -18.84 30.82
CA ALA A 810 20.41 -19.05 31.09
C ALA A 810 20.20 -20.21 32.09
N PRO A 811 19.39 -20.02 33.15
CA PRO A 811 19.12 -21.07 34.12
C PRO A 811 18.15 -22.13 33.56
N GLY A 812 18.14 -23.31 34.16
CA GLY A 812 17.17 -24.36 33.85
C GLY A 812 17.68 -25.42 32.88
N SER A 813 16.74 -26.08 32.20
CA SER A 813 16.98 -27.16 31.24
C SER A 813 17.55 -26.65 29.92
N THR A 814 18.04 -27.55 29.06
CA THR A 814 18.43 -27.24 27.66
C THR A 814 17.31 -26.50 26.92
N ARG A 815 16.05 -26.87 27.17
CA ARG A 815 14.89 -26.19 26.58
C ARG A 815 14.73 -24.77 27.10
N ASP A 816 14.92 -24.54 28.40
CA ASP A 816 14.82 -23.20 29.00
C ASP A 816 15.92 -22.28 28.47
N LYS A 817 17.14 -22.82 28.29
CA LYS A 817 18.25 -22.10 27.67
C LYS A 817 17.98 -21.76 26.20
N ALA A 818 17.44 -22.71 25.43
CA ALA A 818 17.07 -22.49 24.05
C ALA A 818 15.96 -21.43 23.93
N ALA A 819 14.97 -21.49 24.81
CA ALA A 819 13.92 -20.48 24.91
C ALA A 819 14.50 -19.09 25.20
N ALA A 820 15.43 -18.97 26.16
CA ALA A 820 16.05 -17.68 26.49
C ALA A 820 16.80 -17.06 25.28
N LEU A 821 17.52 -17.87 24.49
CA LEU A 821 18.17 -17.39 23.28
C LEU A 821 17.16 -16.96 22.22
N VAL A 822 16.13 -17.78 21.94
CA VAL A 822 15.11 -17.46 20.95
C VAL A 822 14.31 -16.22 21.34
N ASP A 823 13.93 -16.09 22.62
CA ASP A 823 13.18 -14.96 23.15
C ASP A 823 14.01 -13.66 23.10
N TYR A 824 15.32 -13.74 23.35
CA TYR A 824 16.21 -12.59 23.19
C TYR A 824 16.22 -12.09 21.74
N LEU A 825 16.38 -13.01 20.78
CA LEU A 825 16.41 -12.67 19.35
C LEU A 825 15.07 -12.10 18.89
N ASP A 826 13.96 -12.73 19.28
CA ASP A 826 12.61 -12.27 18.96
C ASP A 826 12.29 -10.91 19.60
N PHE A 827 12.75 -10.69 20.85
CA PHE A 827 12.57 -9.41 21.54
C PHE A 827 13.19 -8.26 20.76
N TYR A 828 14.48 -8.32 20.41
CA TYR A 828 15.15 -7.21 19.73
C TYR A 828 14.79 -7.10 18.24
N TYR A 829 14.64 -8.22 17.54
CA TYR A 829 14.36 -8.20 16.10
C TYR A 829 12.90 -7.88 15.77
N ASN A 830 11.96 -8.35 16.60
CA ASN A 830 10.53 -8.34 16.29
C ASN A 830 9.64 -7.74 17.38
N ALA A 831 10.18 -7.19 18.47
CA ALA A 831 9.39 -6.78 19.64
C ALA A 831 8.57 -7.96 20.24
N SER A 832 9.17 -9.15 20.23
CA SER A 832 8.61 -10.40 20.76
C SER A 832 7.32 -10.88 20.05
N GLN A 833 7.17 -10.59 18.75
CA GLN A 833 6.00 -11.02 17.97
C GLN A 833 5.88 -12.55 17.87
N ILE A 834 6.99 -13.29 17.71
CA ILE A 834 6.96 -14.75 17.62
C ILE A 834 6.48 -15.37 18.95
N ALA A 835 6.78 -14.74 20.08
CA ALA A 835 6.30 -15.17 21.39
C ALA A 835 4.81 -14.89 21.65
N LEU A 836 4.16 -14.02 20.88
CA LEU A 836 2.74 -13.70 21.03
C LEU A 836 1.81 -14.61 20.22
N THR A 837 2.32 -15.31 19.21
CA THR A 837 1.50 -16.28 18.48
C THR A 837 1.22 -17.48 19.40
N GLU A 838 -0.04 -17.66 19.79
CA GLU A 838 -0.51 -18.48 20.94
C GLU A 838 -0.20 -19.99 20.90
N ASP A 839 0.60 -20.49 19.96
CA ASP A 839 0.80 -21.92 19.82
C ASP A 839 2.20 -22.36 20.28
N ILE A 840 2.25 -23.09 21.40
CA ILE A 840 3.45 -23.79 21.88
C ILE A 840 3.89 -24.86 20.84
N SER A 841 3.01 -25.22 19.89
CA SER A 841 3.32 -26.02 18.69
C SER A 841 3.52 -25.20 17.40
N GLY A 842 3.50 -23.87 17.48
CA GLY A 842 3.76 -22.92 16.39
C GLY A 842 5.24 -22.58 16.19
N THR A 843 5.51 -21.46 15.51
CA THR A 843 6.84 -21.01 15.07
C THR A 843 7.87 -21.00 16.21
N ARG A 844 7.51 -20.41 17.36
CA ARG A 844 8.39 -20.34 18.54
C ARG A 844 8.83 -21.72 19.04
N GLY A 845 7.86 -22.61 19.23
CA GLY A 845 8.09 -23.97 19.72
C GLY A 845 8.97 -24.77 18.78
N PHE A 846 8.73 -24.63 17.47
CA PHE A 846 9.53 -25.27 16.43
C PHE A 846 10.99 -24.82 16.45
N ILE A 847 11.25 -23.51 16.54
CA ILE A 847 12.63 -22.99 16.63
C ILE A 847 13.32 -23.51 17.89
N ILE A 848 12.65 -23.45 19.05
CA ILE A 848 13.21 -23.96 20.32
C ILE A 848 13.53 -25.45 20.20
N ASP A 849 12.64 -26.25 19.63
CA ASP A 849 12.86 -27.69 19.43
C ASP A 849 14.04 -27.96 18.49
N ALA A 850 14.18 -27.18 17.42
CA ALA A 850 15.31 -27.28 16.50
C ALA A 850 16.64 -26.97 17.22
N VAL A 851 16.67 -25.90 18.02
CA VAL A 851 17.83 -25.50 18.85
C VAL A 851 18.16 -26.58 19.89
N VAL A 852 17.18 -27.16 20.56
CA VAL A 852 17.39 -28.24 21.55
C VAL A 852 17.97 -29.51 20.91
N ASN A 853 17.56 -29.83 19.68
CA ASN A 853 18.00 -31.03 18.96
C ASN A 853 19.31 -30.84 18.17
N SER A 854 19.85 -29.61 18.13
CA SER A 854 21.11 -29.28 17.46
C SER A 854 22.35 -29.62 18.30
N ASN A 855 23.50 -29.72 17.63
CA ASN A 855 24.79 -29.78 18.32
C ASN A 855 25.26 -28.38 18.76
N ASP A 856 26.31 -28.33 19.59
CA ASP A 856 26.83 -27.06 20.13
C ASP A 856 27.32 -26.09 19.04
N ASP A 857 27.82 -26.61 17.91
CA ASP A 857 28.38 -25.80 16.82
C ASP A 857 27.29 -25.12 15.97
N GLU A 858 26.15 -25.79 15.76
CA GLU A 858 25.04 -25.33 14.90
C GLU A 858 23.93 -24.59 15.67
N ARG A 859 23.91 -24.71 17.01
CA ARG A 859 22.83 -24.19 17.86
C ARG A 859 22.49 -22.73 17.60
N LEU A 860 23.52 -21.89 17.58
CA LEU A 860 23.36 -20.45 17.39
C LEU A 860 22.84 -20.12 15.99
N ASP A 861 23.34 -20.83 14.97
CA ASP A 861 22.94 -20.61 13.57
C ASP A 861 21.49 -20.99 13.36
N ILE A 862 21.04 -22.11 13.95
CA ILE A 862 19.64 -22.54 13.91
C ILE A 862 18.73 -21.53 14.62
N ALA A 863 19.15 -20.99 15.76
CA ALA A 863 18.37 -19.97 16.47
C ALA A 863 18.24 -18.68 15.65
N LEU A 864 19.35 -18.15 15.14
CA LEU A 864 19.38 -16.93 14.32
C LEU A 864 18.56 -17.11 13.04
N TYR A 865 18.83 -18.17 12.28
CA TYR A 865 18.16 -18.44 11.02
C TYR A 865 16.66 -18.72 11.21
N GLY A 866 16.29 -19.43 12.28
CA GLY A 866 14.90 -19.70 12.62
C GLY A 866 14.12 -18.42 12.95
N VAL A 867 14.71 -17.50 13.70
CA VAL A 867 14.05 -16.23 14.07
C VAL A 867 13.95 -15.30 12.86
N VAL A 868 15.03 -15.04 12.13
CA VAL A 868 14.99 -14.03 11.05
C VAL A 868 14.12 -14.40 9.86
N ASN A 869 13.93 -15.71 9.63
CA ASN A 869 13.10 -16.23 8.53
C ASN A 869 11.69 -16.65 8.98
N ALA A 870 11.32 -16.39 10.23
CA ALA A 870 9.95 -16.60 10.69
C ALA A 870 8.98 -15.66 9.93
N PRO A 871 7.77 -16.11 9.55
CA PRO A 871 6.77 -15.25 8.92
C PRO A 871 6.45 -13.99 9.72
N GLU A 872 6.42 -14.12 11.06
CA GLU A 872 6.19 -13.00 11.99
C GLU A 872 7.29 -11.95 11.93
N SER A 873 8.49 -12.31 11.47
CA SER A 873 9.63 -11.41 11.34
C SER A 873 9.59 -10.50 10.12
N LEU A 874 8.73 -10.82 9.15
CA LEU A 874 8.54 -10.05 7.93
C LEU A 874 7.72 -8.77 8.19
N VAL A 875 6.99 -8.69 9.30
CA VAL A 875 6.12 -7.55 9.62
C VAL A 875 6.68 -6.75 10.80
N LEU A 876 6.77 -5.43 10.61
CA LEU A 876 6.97 -4.48 11.68
C LEU A 876 5.59 -4.10 12.25
N LYS A 877 5.23 -4.66 13.41
CA LYS A 877 4.03 -4.29 14.17
C LYS A 877 4.36 -3.43 15.37
#